data_AF-S3D330-F1
#
_entry.id   AF-S3D330-F1
#
_cell.length_a   1.000
_cell.length_b   1.000
_cell.length_c   1.000
_cell.angle_alpha   90.00
_cell.angle_beta   90.00
_cell.angle_gamma   90.00
#
_symmetry.space_group_name_H-M   'P 1'
#
loop_
_entity.id
_entity.type
_entity.pdbx_description
1 polymer ?
#
loop_
_entity_poly.entity_id
_entity_poly.type
_entity_poly.pdbx_seq_one_letter_code
_entity_poly.pdbx_strand_id
1 'polypeptide(L)'
;MPPQLPTTHPPWPGNPLTFVVHQHDILKSALSPPCRCIDCQHSFYAIEEQFRPMFWYKANLTAHPMLVQEIISDHVQQSESDRQYLTKRLESHGDLIMSRWKKKARGKREEILVKAIPEICLYRFINPLFCYTGAHKKTGMGERTEKHRKQLLLHWFNVEVLKTSPAVLFALLHNRTVYPLQDWAPFDQRQLILSWACGHFDVKFSPMCVVMYGSEYGKVVDWDAESAHRADIVGFPKAELVLEAQSLLMTGLRKVVDIILDGVDFNVPGSSKNWKAMSRGGFRHNNEVELWSPYTNQAFSAPPYFSIDAIISLIDVRLSAQGDHLIDLQTDPAYMRRYIRVMAQGIFYKAIPKHAEGLLLTTQLSRAVYNFWRMTWIRSECEHVRGIRDRFRDSIRPGQPLPKAYDRALGALELLVVNGVNRLADGLAFNLFQRPGFSHKYTSSQDPQLGEDLLHMERNPAAPVDQKLLYDQDPLEWCLTQLQGRPDVQTNYDHAVMFSFLEAHLAKSNAKDNARIDELLFQELSDLASCHEILVSIRLHRPQNEACDLDELLESETEMSRIAWKTWKPDAQLSLDKKDISKLGADFSDSFHQATTPVGKKNTVWLKNQKLMRTALENFWDGLKKSCALALGQSGLMAGEISFCTEIISATTNPDYKALVEGEERAVMEAVKKDRGTTAGPAQKEWGSSGTEELTTAISKKKNKTRPAEAETNSKGNVEGIAALKIDTPSNNQSLPKIEVKKRAFTVLNCMYPESAADTTKTIDWDNFVHAMVDMGFSARNGGGSAVVFENQNGDGKSAGGRIIFHKPHPVPKVDPIMLQSWGRRMSKWFGWQKELFVPEP
;
A
#
# COMPACT_ATOMS: atom_id res chain seq x y z
N MET A 1 13.75 43.43 -23.60
CA MET A 1 14.71 42.52 -24.25
C MET A 1 15.27 41.63 -23.16
N PRO A 2 15.22 40.29 -23.28
CA PRO A 2 15.87 39.44 -22.28
C PRO A 2 17.39 39.66 -22.34
N PRO A 3 18.08 39.74 -21.19
CA PRO A 3 19.54 39.85 -21.16
C PRO A 3 20.18 38.60 -21.78
N GLN A 4 21.18 38.78 -22.64
CA GLN A 4 21.95 37.68 -23.22
C GLN A 4 22.75 36.99 -22.11
N LEU A 5 22.49 35.69 -21.89
CA LEU A 5 23.19 34.87 -20.90
C LEU A 5 24.57 34.46 -21.43
N PRO A 6 25.64 34.51 -20.61
CA PRO A 6 26.95 34.00 -20.99
C PRO A 6 26.95 32.47 -21.05
N THR A 7 27.30 31.90 -22.20
CA THR A 7 27.39 30.46 -22.45
C THR A 7 28.76 29.91 -22.09
N THR A 8 28.82 28.82 -21.32
CA THR A 8 30.09 28.20 -20.84
C THR A 8 30.64 27.06 -21.69
N HIS A 9 29.90 26.64 -22.73
CA HIS A 9 30.29 25.58 -23.66
C HIS A 9 30.28 26.12 -25.10
N PRO A 10 31.01 25.52 -26.06
CA PRO A 10 30.97 25.92 -27.46
C PRO A 10 29.52 26.03 -27.96
N PRO A 11 29.24 26.92 -28.93
CA PRO A 11 27.88 27.22 -29.38
C PRO A 11 27.13 25.92 -29.72
N TRP A 12 25.90 25.80 -29.22
CA TRP A 12 24.96 24.72 -29.53
C TRP A 12 24.97 24.43 -31.04
N PRO A 13 25.53 23.30 -31.51
CA PRO A 13 25.44 22.94 -32.91
C PRO A 13 24.02 22.41 -33.16
N GLY A 14 23.33 22.93 -34.17
CA GLY A 14 22.02 22.47 -34.60
C GLY A 14 21.98 21.03 -35.16
N ASN A 15 22.97 20.18 -34.84
CA ASN A 15 23.04 18.80 -35.30
C ASN A 15 23.51 17.84 -34.17
N PRO A 16 22.62 16.99 -33.64
CA PRO A 16 22.89 16.16 -32.46
C PRO A 16 23.81 14.94 -32.70
N LEU A 17 24.33 14.70 -33.91
CA LEU A 17 24.93 13.40 -34.27
C LEU A 17 26.45 13.26 -34.08
N THR A 18 27.17 14.26 -33.60
CA THR A 18 28.64 14.18 -33.43
C THR A 18 29.11 14.89 -32.16
N PHE A 19 28.95 14.24 -31.00
CA PHE A 19 29.66 14.63 -29.78
C PHE A 19 30.95 13.81 -29.68
N VAL A 20 32.01 14.25 -30.36
CA VAL A 20 33.38 13.85 -30.03
C VAL A 20 33.99 15.03 -29.28
N VAL A 21 33.76 15.08 -27.97
CA VAL A 21 34.44 16.05 -27.09
C VAL A 21 35.57 15.29 -26.41
N HIS A 22 36.80 15.78 -26.53
CA HIS A 22 37.91 15.17 -25.82
C HIS A 22 37.69 15.32 -24.31
N GLN A 23 37.95 14.26 -23.53
CA GLN A 23 37.74 14.23 -22.08
C GLN A 23 38.41 15.42 -21.36
N HIS A 24 39.54 15.89 -21.89
CA HIS A 24 40.27 17.07 -21.43
C HIS A 24 39.48 18.38 -21.54
N ASP A 25 38.70 18.57 -22.60
CA ASP A 25 37.93 19.80 -22.82
C ASP A 25 36.67 19.85 -21.95
N ILE A 26 36.09 18.68 -21.65
CA ILE A 26 35.02 18.55 -20.64
C ILE A 26 35.57 18.90 -19.26
N LEU A 27 36.72 18.33 -18.86
CA LEU A 27 37.34 18.62 -17.57
C LEU A 27 37.61 20.11 -17.35
N LYS A 28 37.98 20.85 -18.40
CA LYS A 28 38.21 22.31 -18.32
C LYS A 28 36.93 23.14 -18.19
N SER A 29 35.78 22.60 -18.62
CA SER A 29 34.50 23.31 -18.62
C SER A 29 33.51 22.81 -17.56
N ALA A 30 33.80 21.67 -16.94
CA ALA A 30 33.00 21.10 -15.85
C ALA A 30 32.97 22.04 -14.65
N LEU A 31 31.78 22.16 -14.04
CA LEU A 31 31.55 23.01 -12.89
C LEU A 31 31.53 22.14 -11.64
N SER A 32 32.48 22.39 -10.74
CA SER A 32 32.61 21.62 -9.51
C SER A 32 31.45 21.92 -8.55
N PRO A 33 30.72 20.90 -8.06
CA PRO A 33 29.75 21.10 -6.99
C PRO A 33 30.47 21.49 -5.69
N PRO A 34 29.80 22.20 -4.76
CA PRO A 34 30.39 22.56 -3.46
C PRO A 34 30.83 21.36 -2.61
N CYS A 35 30.18 20.20 -2.78
CA CYS A 35 30.51 18.95 -2.10
C CYS A 35 30.22 17.75 -3.02
N ARG A 36 30.96 16.65 -2.81
CA ARG A 36 30.87 15.42 -3.62
C ARG A 36 30.08 14.28 -2.96
N CYS A 37 29.56 14.48 -1.75
CA CYS A 37 28.77 13.47 -1.05
C CYS A 37 27.47 13.14 -1.79
N ILE A 38 26.87 11.99 -1.47
CA ILE A 38 25.63 11.53 -2.09
C ILE A 38 24.47 12.53 -1.89
N ASP A 39 24.38 13.17 -0.71
CA ASP A 39 23.33 14.14 -0.39
C ASP A 39 23.40 15.37 -1.30
N CYS A 40 24.61 15.88 -1.55
CA CYS A 40 24.80 17.05 -2.41
C CYS A 40 24.60 16.74 -3.90
N GLN A 41 24.74 15.48 -4.33
CA GLN A 41 24.41 15.04 -5.70
C GLN A 41 22.92 15.16 -6.03
N HIS A 42 22.05 15.24 -5.02
CA HIS A 42 20.63 15.55 -5.22
C HIS A 42 20.37 17.01 -5.64
N SER A 43 21.36 17.90 -5.45
CA SER A 43 21.26 19.34 -5.71
C SER A 43 22.17 19.84 -6.84
N PHE A 44 23.27 19.13 -7.11
CA PHE A 44 24.26 19.46 -8.12
C PHE A 44 24.70 18.21 -8.88
N TYR A 45 24.94 18.33 -10.18
CA TYR A 45 25.55 17.26 -10.96
C TYR A 45 27.03 17.09 -10.57
N ALA A 46 27.44 15.83 -10.39
CA ALA A 46 28.82 15.46 -10.16
C ALA A 46 29.69 15.79 -11.39
N ILE A 47 31.00 15.91 -11.20
CA ILE A 47 31.93 16.15 -12.31
C ILE A 47 31.90 14.97 -13.29
N GLU A 48 31.78 13.76 -12.76
CA GLU A 48 31.72 12.50 -13.48
C GLU A 48 30.46 12.38 -14.34
N GLU A 49 29.34 12.98 -13.91
CA GLU A 49 28.09 13.00 -14.67
C GLU A 49 28.18 13.97 -15.86
N GLN A 50 28.85 15.11 -15.68
CA GLN A 50 29.04 16.14 -16.70
C GLN A 50 29.84 15.67 -17.93
N PHE A 51 30.44 14.48 -17.90
CA PHE A 51 30.99 13.84 -19.10
C PHE A 51 29.94 13.41 -20.11
N ARG A 52 28.67 13.35 -19.71
CA ARG A 52 27.56 13.07 -20.63
C ARG A 52 26.82 14.38 -20.92
N PRO A 53 26.53 14.70 -22.21
CA PRO A 53 25.86 15.95 -22.58
C PRO A 53 24.56 16.24 -21.83
N MET A 54 23.86 15.18 -21.42
CA MET A 54 22.63 15.25 -20.64
C MET A 54 22.75 15.94 -19.27
N PHE A 55 23.95 16.07 -18.70
CA PHE A 55 24.19 16.70 -17.39
C PHE A 55 24.92 18.05 -17.51
N TRP A 56 25.00 18.64 -18.70
CA TRP A 56 25.63 19.96 -18.86
C TRP A 56 24.76 21.08 -18.31
N TYR A 57 25.41 22.03 -17.65
CA TYR A 57 24.75 23.28 -17.26
C TYR A 57 24.65 24.22 -18.46
N LYS A 58 23.47 24.81 -18.67
CA LYS A 58 23.23 25.77 -19.76
C LYS A 58 23.98 27.09 -19.61
N ALA A 59 24.22 27.49 -18.37
CA ALA A 59 24.91 28.73 -18.03
C ALA A 59 25.56 28.60 -16.65
N ASN A 60 26.64 29.36 -16.43
CA ASN A 60 27.26 29.53 -15.13
C ASN A 60 26.96 30.94 -14.59
N LEU A 61 26.22 31.00 -13.50
CA LEU A 61 25.77 32.23 -12.84
C LEU A 61 26.60 32.56 -11.59
N THR A 62 27.75 31.92 -11.37
CA THR A 62 28.60 32.16 -10.19
C THR A 62 28.97 33.64 -10.03
N ALA A 63 29.20 34.36 -11.14
CA ALA A 63 29.52 35.79 -11.12
C ALA A 63 28.28 36.72 -11.08
N HIS A 64 27.07 36.15 -10.99
CA HIS A 64 25.79 36.87 -11.08
C HIS A 64 24.83 36.54 -9.94
N PRO A 65 25.21 36.71 -8.66
CA PRO A 65 24.37 36.36 -7.50
C PRO A 65 23.05 37.14 -7.45
N MET A 66 23.02 38.37 -7.95
CA MET A 66 21.79 39.16 -8.04
C MET A 66 20.75 38.54 -8.99
N LEU A 67 21.20 37.97 -10.11
CA LEU A 67 20.31 37.30 -11.06
C LEU A 67 19.77 35.99 -10.46
N VAL A 68 20.57 35.29 -9.66
CA VAL A 68 20.13 34.11 -8.89
C VAL A 68 18.99 34.51 -7.94
N GLN A 69 19.16 35.60 -7.18
CA GLN A 69 18.14 36.13 -6.27
C GLN A 69 16.86 36.56 -7.00
N GLU A 70 16.98 37.21 -8.16
CA GLU A 70 15.85 37.63 -9.00
C GLU A 70 15.03 36.43 -9.48
N ILE A 71 15.69 35.42 -10.09
CA ILE A 71 15.02 34.20 -10.60
C ILE A 71 14.23 33.50 -9.50
N ILE A 72 14.84 33.31 -8.33
CA ILE A 72 14.20 32.62 -7.20
C ILE A 72 13.02 33.44 -6.66
N SER A 73 13.23 34.75 -6.46
CA SER A 73 12.19 35.65 -5.97
C SER A 73 10.97 35.70 -6.89
N ASP A 74 11.18 35.74 -8.21
CA ASP A 74 10.11 35.78 -9.20
C ASP A 74 9.20 34.55 -9.10
N HIS A 75 9.78 33.35 -9.00
CA HIS A 75 8.99 32.13 -8.84
C HIS A 75 8.18 32.10 -7.55
N VAL A 76 8.77 32.51 -6.42
CA VAL A 76 8.11 32.52 -5.11
C VAL A 76 6.98 33.53 -5.08
N GLN A 77 7.24 34.78 -5.52
CA GLN A 77 6.24 35.84 -5.54
C GLN A 77 5.06 35.50 -6.45
N GLN A 78 5.33 34.96 -7.64
CA GLN A 78 4.26 34.54 -8.56
C GLN A 78 3.41 33.41 -7.96
N SER A 79 4.05 32.40 -7.36
CA SER A 79 3.35 31.27 -6.74
C SER A 79 2.44 31.73 -5.61
N GLU A 80 2.93 32.59 -4.72
CA GLU A 80 2.19 33.06 -3.56
C GLU A 80 1.03 33.99 -3.96
N SER A 81 1.25 34.88 -4.94
CA SER A 81 0.21 35.74 -5.51
C SER A 81 -0.96 34.92 -6.08
N ASP A 82 -0.64 33.88 -6.87
CA ASP A 82 -1.65 33.00 -7.46
C ASP A 82 -2.35 32.14 -6.40
N ARG A 83 -1.62 31.66 -5.38
CA ARG A 83 -2.19 30.92 -4.25
C ARG A 83 -3.20 31.77 -3.49
N GLN A 84 -2.86 33.01 -3.12
CA GLN A 84 -3.76 33.93 -2.43
C GLN A 84 -5.00 34.26 -3.25
N TYR A 85 -4.82 34.48 -4.57
CA TYR A 85 -5.93 34.67 -5.50
C TYR A 85 -6.90 33.48 -5.47
N LEU A 86 -6.37 32.27 -5.63
CA LEU A 86 -7.15 31.03 -5.62
C LEU A 86 -7.88 30.84 -4.29
N THR A 87 -7.21 31.03 -3.15
CA THR A 87 -7.82 30.96 -1.81
C THR A 87 -9.04 31.87 -1.71
N LYS A 88 -8.89 33.16 -2.07
CA LYS A 88 -9.99 34.13 -2.05
C LYS A 88 -11.15 33.72 -2.95
N ARG A 89 -10.88 33.14 -4.13
CA ARG A 89 -11.92 32.65 -5.05
C ARG A 89 -12.64 31.42 -4.51
N LEU A 90 -11.93 30.48 -3.89
CA LEU A 90 -12.54 29.29 -3.28
C LEU A 90 -13.40 29.66 -2.05
N GLU A 91 -12.99 30.64 -1.25
CA GLU A 91 -13.76 31.11 -0.09
C GLU A 91 -15.04 31.83 -0.47
N SER A 92 -15.04 32.56 -1.59
CA SER A 92 -16.17 33.37 -2.03
C SER A 92 -17.08 32.65 -3.04
N HIS A 93 -16.55 31.81 -3.94
CA HIS A 93 -17.26 31.25 -5.09
C HIS A 93 -17.10 29.73 -5.25
N GLY A 94 -16.71 29.02 -4.19
CA GLY A 94 -16.44 27.58 -4.22
C GLY A 94 -17.63 26.75 -4.71
N ASP A 95 -18.85 27.10 -4.30
CA ASP A 95 -20.06 26.38 -4.73
C ASP A 95 -20.32 26.54 -6.23
N LEU A 96 -20.02 27.72 -6.78
CA LEU A 96 -20.18 28.01 -8.21
C LEU A 96 -19.13 27.26 -9.04
N ILE A 97 -17.86 27.25 -8.58
CA ILE A 97 -16.79 26.47 -9.21
C ILE A 97 -17.18 24.99 -9.27
N MET A 98 -17.67 24.44 -8.15
CA MET A 98 -18.14 23.04 -8.10
C MET A 98 -19.28 22.79 -9.06
N SER A 99 -20.30 23.63 -9.03
CA SER A 99 -21.49 23.50 -9.89
C SER A 99 -21.12 23.54 -11.37
N ARG A 100 -20.33 24.53 -11.80
CA ARG A 100 -19.92 24.69 -13.19
C ARG A 100 -19.02 23.54 -13.66
N TRP A 101 -18.04 23.12 -12.86
CA TRP A 101 -17.12 22.04 -13.21
C TRP A 101 -17.81 20.67 -13.28
N LYS A 102 -18.69 20.35 -12.31
CA LYS A 102 -19.47 19.10 -12.31
C LYS A 102 -20.33 18.97 -13.56
N LYS A 103 -20.94 20.06 -14.02
CA LYS A 103 -21.78 20.11 -15.23
C LYS A 103 -21.00 19.92 -16.55
N LYS A 104 -19.68 20.13 -16.57
CA LYS A 104 -18.89 19.91 -17.79
C LYS A 104 -18.70 18.42 -18.05
N ALA A 105 -18.98 17.97 -19.27
CA ALA A 105 -18.60 16.64 -19.74
C ALA A 105 -17.08 16.50 -19.85
N ARG A 106 -16.57 15.26 -19.91
CA ARG A 106 -15.11 14.98 -19.96
C ARG A 106 -14.38 15.74 -21.08
N GLY A 107 -14.95 15.76 -22.29
CA GLY A 107 -14.37 16.51 -23.42
C GLY A 107 -14.30 18.01 -23.16
N LYS A 108 -15.34 18.60 -22.57
CA LYS A 108 -15.32 20.03 -22.24
C LYS A 108 -14.35 20.38 -21.11
N ARG A 109 -14.13 19.47 -20.15
CA ARG A 109 -13.10 19.61 -19.12
C ARG A 109 -11.71 19.63 -19.74
N GLU A 110 -11.45 18.72 -20.67
CA GLU A 110 -10.21 18.67 -21.44
C GLU A 110 -9.97 19.95 -22.23
N GLU A 111 -10.97 20.46 -22.96
CA GLU A 111 -10.86 21.75 -23.66
C GLU A 111 -10.50 22.91 -22.73
N ILE A 112 -11.09 22.97 -21.53
CA ILE A 112 -10.77 24.00 -20.54
C ILE A 112 -9.32 23.87 -20.06
N LEU A 113 -8.87 22.65 -19.75
CA LEU A 113 -7.52 22.39 -19.26
C LEU A 113 -6.47 22.74 -20.31
N VAL A 114 -6.66 22.31 -21.55
CA VAL A 114 -5.73 22.59 -22.66
C VAL A 114 -5.76 24.08 -23.03
N LYS A 115 -6.91 24.75 -22.97
CA LYS A 115 -7.01 26.19 -23.18
C LYS A 115 -6.27 26.97 -22.09
N ALA A 116 -6.39 26.56 -20.83
CA ALA A 116 -5.71 27.21 -19.71
C ALA A 116 -4.19 26.95 -19.71
N ILE A 117 -3.79 25.74 -20.10
CA ILE A 117 -2.42 25.23 -19.97
C ILE A 117 -2.07 24.47 -21.25
N PRO A 118 -1.65 25.15 -22.33
CA PRO A 118 -1.38 24.51 -23.61
C PRO A 118 -0.34 23.38 -23.57
N GLU A 119 0.61 23.46 -22.64
CA GLU A 119 1.69 22.48 -22.48
C GLU A 119 1.34 21.30 -21.57
N ILE A 120 0.14 21.29 -20.96
CA ILE A 120 -0.27 20.22 -20.04
C ILE A 120 -0.11 18.84 -20.69
N CYS A 121 0.37 17.86 -19.92
CA CYS A 121 0.46 16.50 -20.43
C CYS A 121 -0.95 15.92 -20.63
N LEU A 122 -1.19 15.27 -21.77
CA LEU A 122 -2.51 14.73 -22.08
C LEU A 122 -2.77 13.39 -21.37
N TYR A 123 -1.71 12.64 -21.07
CA TYR A 123 -1.75 11.28 -20.55
C TYR A 123 -1.00 11.18 -19.21
N ARG A 124 -1.26 10.12 -18.44
CA ARG A 124 -0.50 9.79 -17.24
C ARG A 124 0.89 9.25 -17.57
N PHE A 125 1.79 9.33 -16.59
CA PHE A 125 3.08 8.63 -16.60
C PHE A 125 4.02 9.04 -17.75
N ILE A 126 4.19 10.36 -17.94
CA ILE A 126 5.16 10.91 -18.90
C ILE A 126 6.60 10.49 -18.60
N ASN A 127 6.98 10.30 -17.33
CA ASN A 127 8.35 9.90 -16.96
C ASN A 127 8.78 8.60 -17.66
N PRO A 128 8.08 7.46 -17.50
CA PRO A 128 8.39 6.24 -18.27
C PRO A 128 8.41 6.42 -19.78
N LEU A 129 7.43 7.15 -20.32
CA LEU A 129 7.34 7.39 -21.76
C LEU A 129 8.55 8.16 -22.28
N PHE A 130 8.99 9.18 -21.54
CA PHE A 130 10.16 9.99 -21.84
C PHE A 130 11.46 9.16 -21.78
N CYS A 131 11.59 8.26 -20.79
CA CYS A 131 12.75 7.36 -20.68
C CYS A 131 12.90 6.43 -21.90
N TYR A 132 11.82 6.14 -22.62
CA TYR A 132 11.81 5.19 -23.73
C TYR A 132 11.78 5.83 -25.13
N THR A 133 11.81 7.15 -25.25
CA THR A 133 11.78 7.82 -26.55
C THR A 133 13.11 7.72 -27.31
N GLY A 134 13.01 7.67 -28.64
CA GLY A 134 14.11 7.29 -29.54
C GLY A 134 15.24 8.33 -29.62
N ALA A 135 14.96 9.62 -29.47
CA ALA A 135 15.99 10.65 -29.51
C ALA A 135 16.69 10.86 -28.15
N HIS A 136 16.06 10.47 -27.04
CA HIS A 136 16.72 10.38 -25.73
C HIS A 136 17.81 9.28 -25.72
N LYS A 137 17.57 8.13 -26.35
CA LYS A 137 18.53 7.01 -26.41
C LYS A 137 19.86 7.30 -27.12
N LYS A 138 19.91 8.28 -28.04
CA LYS A 138 21.11 8.55 -28.84
C LYS A 138 22.05 9.61 -28.23
N THR A 139 21.52 10.63 -27.59
CA THR A 139 22.32 11.77 -27.05
C THR A 139 21.89 12.22 -25.66
N GLY A 140 20.77 11.74 -25.14
CA GLY A 140 20.13 12.25 -23.91
C GLY A 140 19.55 13.67 -24.02
N MET A 141 19.75 14.34 -25.17
CA MET A 141 19.42 15.76 -25.38
C MET A 141 18.28 15.96 -26.38
N GLY A 142 18.03 14.99 -27.27
CA GLY A 142 17.21 15.15 -28.47
C GLY A 142 15.70 15.41 -28.27
N GLU A 143 15.21 15.54 -27.04
CA GLU A 143 13.78 15.77 -26.74
C GLU A 143 13.53 16.77 -25.61
N ARG A 144 14.52 17.57 -25.22
CA ARG A 144 14.39 18.57 -24.13
C ARG A 144 13.75 19.88 -24.62
N THR A 145 12.50 19.80 -25.03
CA THR A 145 11.71 20.99 -25.38
C THR A 145 11.18 21.68 -24.13
N GLU A 146 10.84 22.97 -24.23
CA GLU A 146 10.16 23.70 -23.15
C GLU A 146 8.86 23.00 -22.70
N LYS A 147 8.13 22.42 -23.66
CA LYS A 147 6.94 21.61 -23.40
C LYS A 147 7.26 20.40 -22.52
N HIS A 148 8.28 19.61 -22.88
CA HIS A 148 8.65 18.44 -22.08
C HIS A 148 9.21 18.84 -20.71
N ARG A 149 9.95 19.94 -20.60
CA ARG A 149 10.36 20.48 -19.29
C ARG A 149 9.14 20.70 -18.39
N LYS A 150 8.15 21.48 -18.85
CA LYS A 150 6.91 21.76 -18.10
C LYS A 150 6.16 20.48 -17.71
N GLN A 151 6.12 19.49 -18.60
CA GLN A 151 5.47 18.21 -18.34
C GLN A 151 6.23 17.34 -17.32
N LEU A 152 7.56 17.33 -17.36
CA LEU A 152 8.39 16.56 -16.43
C LEU A 152 8.44 17.20 -15.03
N LEU A 153 8.42 18.54 -14.96
CA LEU A 153 8.30 19.28 -13.69
C LEU A 153 7.05 18.91 -12.91
N LEU A 154 5.94 18.66 -13.62
CA LEU A 154 4.66 18.28 -13.05
C LEU A 154 4.14 16.97 -13.67
N HIS A 155 4.94 15.90 -13.63
CA HIS A 155 4.64 14.63 -14.32
C HIS A 155 3.34 13.95 -13.86
N TRP A 156 2.84 14.30 -12.68
CA TRP A 156 1.57 13.83 -12.13
C TRP A 156 0.37 14.72 -12.52
N PHE A 157 0.61 15.93 -13.06
CA PHE A 157 -0.40 16.90 -13.45
C PHE A 157 -0.74 16.76 -14.94
N ASN A 158 -1.84 16.07 -15.23
CA ASN A 158 -2.24 15.73 -16.60
C ASN A 158 -3.76 15.76 -16.81
N VAL A 159 -4.15 15.91 -18.07
CA VAL A 159 -5.56 15.99 -18.50
C VAL A 159 -6.32 14.72 -18.16
N GLU A 160 -5.71 13.55 -18.40
CA GLU A 160 -6.34 12.25 -18.18
C GLU A 160 -6.88 12.10 -16.75
N VAL A 161 -6.10 12.48 -15.74
CA VAL A 161 -6.49 12.44 -14.32
C VAL A 161 -7.55 13.50 -14.02
N LEU A 162 -7.31 14.76 -14.42
CA LEU A 162 -8.17 15.90 -14.07
C LEU A 162 -9.56 15.84 -14.74
N LYS A 163 -9.68 15.26 -15.94
CA LYS A 163 -10.98 15.16 -16.64
C LYS A 163 -11.85 14.03 -16.11
N THR A 164 -11.24 12.99 -15.52
CA THR A 164 -11.92 11.74 -15.16
C THR A 164 -12.96 11.95 -14.07
N SER A 165 -12.58 12.56 -12.94
CA SER A 165 -13.48 12.86 -11.82
C SER A 165 -13.44 14.35 -11.47
N PRO A 166 -14.59 15.02 -11.24
CA PRO A 166 -14.61 16.38 -10.72
C PRO A 166 -13.84 16.54 -9.40
N ALA A 167 -13.87 15.51 -8.55
CA ALA A 167 -13.27 15.54 -7.22
C ALA A 167 -11.76 15.75 -7.26
N VAL A 168 -11.09 15.30 -8.32
CA VAL A 168 -9.63 15.44 -8.48
C VAL A 168 -9.22 16.91 -8.56
N LEU A 169 -9.89 17.72 -9.40
CA LEU A 169 -9.60 19.14 -9.49
C LEU A 169 -9.91 19.85 -8.16
N PHE A 170 -11.01 19.48 -7.49
CA PHE A 170 -11.38 20.08 -6.21
C PHE A 170 -10.35 19.77 -5.12
N ALA A 171 -9.87 18.52 -5.05
CA ALA A 171 -8.83 18.13 -4.12
C ALA A 171 -7.52 18.84 -4.37
N LEU A 172 -7.10 18.95 -5.65
CA LEU A 172 -5.89 19.69 -6.01
C LEU A 172 -5.98 21.15 -5.60
N LEU A 173 -7.09 21.83 -5.95
CA LEU A 173 -7.32 23.23 -5.59
C LEU A 173 -7.34 23.42 -4.08
N HIS A 174 -8.04 22.56 -3.34
CA HIS A 174 -8.12 22.65 -1.89
C HIS A 174 -6.74 22.49 -1.23
N ASN A 175 -6.04 21.39 -1.53
CA ASN A 175 -4.80 21.07 -0.86
C ASN A 175 -3.64 22.01 -1.24
N ARG A 176 -3.60 22.55 -2.47
CA ARG A 176 -2.56 23.51 -2.87
C ARG A 176 -2.83 24.95 -2.39
N THR A 177 -4.02 25.26 -1.91
CA THR A 177 -4.36 26.61 -1.40
C THR A 177 -4.37 26.70 0.11
N VAL A 178 -4.79 25.64 0.81
CA VAL A 178 -4.86 25.61 2.28
C VAL A 178 -3.50 25.50 2.94
N TYR A 179 -2.55 24.80 2.31
CA TYR A 179 -1.19 24.65 2.81
C TYR A 179 -0.24 25.66 2.12
N PRO A 180 0.75 26.21 2.85
CA PRO A 180 1.75 27.10 2.28
C PRO A 180 2.73 26.33 1.37
N LEU A 181 3.45 27.06 0.51
CA LEU A 181 4.33 26.48 -0.51
C LEU A 181 5.48 25.65 0.08
N GLN A 182 6.03 26.08 1.21
CA GLN A 182 7.12 25.37 1.88
C GLN A 182 6.72 23.98 2.39
N ASP A 183 5.45 23.75 2.77
CA ASP A 183 4.98 22.44 3.23
C ASP A 183 4.98 21.42 2.08
N TRP A 184 4.90 21.90 0.84
CA TRP A 184 4.96 21.09 -0.37
C TRP A 184 6.38 20.86 -0.89
N ALA A 185 7.37 21.65 -0.44
CA ALA A 185 8.72 21.62 -0.99
C ALA A 185 9.39 20.23 -0.91
N PRO A 186 9.33 19.48 0.22
CA PRO A 186 9.90 18.13 0.27
C PRO A 186 9.24 17.15 -0.72
N PHE A 187 7.92 17.23 -0.87
CA PHE A 187 7.18 16.42 -1.84
C PHE A 187 7.58 16.78 -3.27
N ASP A 188 7.53 18.08 -3.61
CA ASP A 188 7.81 18.58 -4.96
C ASP A 188 9.27 18.28 -5.37
N GLN A 189 10.23 18.39 -4.44
CA GLN A 189 11.62 17.98 -4.66
C GLN A 189 11.74 16.48 -4.97
N ARG A 190 11.05 15.62 -4.21
CA ARG A 190 11.05 14.16 -4.42
C ARG A 190 10.50 13.78 -5.79
N GLN A 191 9.47 14.47 -6.30
CA GLN A 191 8.91 14.21 -7.64
C GLN A 191 9.94 14.40 -8.77
N LEU A 192 10.99 15.19 -8.53
CA LEU A 192 12.02 15.52 -9.52
C LEU A 192 13.24 14.60 -9.46
N ILE A 193 13.34 13.64 -8.53
CA ILE A 193 14.54 12.81 -8.34
C ILE A 193 14.91 12.06 -9.63
N LEU A 194 13.97 11.27 -10.17
CA LEU A 194 14.22 10.45 -11.36
C LEU A 194 14.65 11.31 -12.56
N SER A 195 13.87 12.34 -12.88
CA SER A 195 14.16 13.19 -14.05
C SER A 195 15.46 13.98 -13.89
N TRP A 196 15.87 14.30 -12.67
CA TRP A 196 17.18 14.88 -12.39
C TRP A 196 18.31 13.86 -12.55
N ALA A 197 18.18 12.67 -11.96
CA ALA A 197 19.19 11.61 -12.03
C ALA A 197 19.37 11.06 -13.45
N CYS A 198 18.33 11.14 -14.28
CA CYS A 198 18.42 10.85 -15.71
C CYS A 198 18.80 12.09 -16.55
N GLY A 199 19.16 13.20 -15.92
CA GLY A 199 19.61 14.43 -16.56
C GLY A 199 18.56 15.15 -17.39
N HIS A 200 17.27 14.82 -17.32
CA HIS A 200 16.23 15.30 -18.26
C HIS A 200 16.03 16.83 -18.30
N PHE A 201 16.58 17.57 -17.33
CA PHE A 201 16.41 19.01 -17.23
C PHE A 201 17.64 19.77 -17.68
N ASP A 202 17.39 20.79 -18.48
CA ASP A 202 18.37 21.84 -18.72
C ASP A 202 18.39 22.83 -17.55
N VAL A 203 19.52 22.94 -16.85
CA VAL A 203 19.63 23.76 -15.64
C VAL A 203 20.82 24.71 -15.69
N LYS A 204 20.79 25.75 -14.86
CA LYS A 204 21.87 26.74 -14.73
C LYS A 204 22.66 26.42 -13.46
N PHE A 205 23.96 26.67 -13.48
CA PHE A 205 24.82 26.48 -12.32
C PHE A 205 24.98 27.77 -11.52
N SER A 206 24.88 27.67 -10.21
CA SER A 206 25.40 28.63 -9.24
C SER A 206 25.74 27.81 -7.99
N PRO A 207 26.87 28.07 -7.28
CA PRO A 207 27.18 27.36 -6.05
C PRO A 207 26.27 27.75 -4.89
N MET A 208 25.45 28.79 -5.05
CA MET A 208 24.50 29.24 -4.03
C MET A 208 23.38 28.21 -3.79
N CYS A 209 22.73 28.34 -2.65
CA CYS A 209 21.61 27.52 -2.23
C CYS A 209 20.36 28.38 -1.93
N VAL A 210 19.23 27.70 -1.75
CA VAL A 210 17.94 28.32 -1.43
C VAL A 210 17.36 27.66 -0.19
N VAL A 211 16.85 28.46 0.74
CA VAL A 211 16.15 27.99 1.93
C VAL A 211 14.79 27.43 1.55
N MET A 212 14.49 26.19 1.95
CA MET A 212 13.27 25.46 1.51
C MET A 212 12.23 25.27 2.63
N TYR A 213 12.30 26.04 3.72
CA TYR A 213 11.38 25.94 4.86
C TYR A 213 11.04 27.32 5.48
N GLY A 214 10.00 27.34 6.29
CA GLY A 214 9.70 28.44 7.21
C GLY A 214 9.40 29.78 6.52
N SER A 215 9.59 30.87 7.27
CA SER A 215 9.38 32.24 6.78
C SER A 215 10.46 32.71 5.79
N GLU A 216 11.62 32.05 5.80
CA GLU A 216 12.75 32.35 4.91
C GLU A 216 12.67 31.58 3.58
N TYR A 217 11.55 30.90 3.31
CA TYR A 217 11.34 30.13 2.08
C TYR A 217 11.65 30.96 0.82
N GLY A 218 12.57 30.48 -0.01
CA GLY A 218 13.01 31.19 -1.22
C GLY A 218 14.16 32.18 -1.01
N LYS A 219 14.71 32.30 0.20
CA LYS A 219 15.91 33.10 0.43
C LYS A 219 17.14 32.44 -0.18
N VAL A 220 17.92 33.18 -0.96
CA VAL A 220 19.20 32.70 -1.49
C VAL A 220 20.29 32.90 -0.45
N VAL A 221 21.10 31.87 -0.24
CA VAL A 221 22.18 31.83 0.74
C VAL A 221 23.42 31.16 0.15
N ASP A 222 24.57 31.34 0.79
CA ASP A 222 25.76 30.58 0.45
C ASP A 222 25.59 29.11 0.83
N TRP A 223 26.34 28.23 0.15
CA TRP A 223 26.35 26.81 0.50
C TRP A 223 27.00 26.60 1.86
N ASP A 224 26.32 25.82 2.70
CA ASP A 224 26.79 25.37 4.01
C ASP A 224 26.59 23.86 4.12
N ALA A 225 27.64 23.15 4.53
CA ALA A 225 27.65 21.68 4.54
C ALA A 225 26.56 21.11 5.45
N GLU A 226 26.48 21.60 6.69
CA GLU A 226 25.56 21.06 7.68
C GLU A 226 24.10 21.34 7.27
N SER A 227 23.80 22.54 6.80
CA SER A 227 22.45 22.91 6.34
C SER A 227 22.05 22.16 5.07
N ALA A 228 22.99 21.92 4.14
CA ALA A 228 22.70 21.18 2.92
C ALA A 228 22.42 19.69 3.20
N HIS A 229 23.23 19.04 4.05
CA HIS A 229 23.04 17.63 4.40
C HIS A 229 21.74 17.37 5.19
N ARG A 230 21.26 18.35 5.95
CA ARG A 230 19.93 18.30 6.62
C ARG A 230 18.76 18.68 5.71
N ALA A 231 19.02 18.98 4.44
CA ALA A 231 18.04 19.49 3.48
C ALA A 231 17.30 20.77 3.94
N ASP A 232 17.94 21.58 4.79
CA ASP A 232 17.46 22.91 5.17
C ASP A 232 17.58 23.89 3.97
N ILE A 233 18.65 23.70 3.20
CA ILE A 233 18.94 24.43 1.97
C ILE A 233 19.13 23.46 0.80
N VAL A 234 18.73 23.88 -0.40
CA VAL A 234 18.89 23.08 -1.63
C VAL A 234 19.72 23.88 -2.63
N GLY A 235 20.65 23.22 -3.32
CA GLY A 235 21.47 23.88 -4.35
C GLY A 235 20.61 24.53 -5.42
N PHE A 236 21.01 25.73 -5.85
CA PHE A 236 20.26 26.56 -6.80
C PHE A 236 19.73 25.79 -8.03
N PRO A 237 20.52 24.94 -8.73
CA PRO A 237 20.03 24.27 -9.93
C PRO A 237 18.77 23.42 -9.70
N LYS A 238 18.71 22.73 -8.55
CA LYS A 238 17.57 21.91 -8.15
C LYS A 238 16.46 22.74 -7.54
N ALA A 239 16.79 23.74 -6.74
CA ALA A 239 15.82 24.63 -6.11
C ALA A 239 15.01 25.43 -7.15
N GLU A 240 15.65 25.92 -8.22
CA GLU A 240 14.98 26.58 -9.35
C GLU A 240 13.89 25.67 -9.93
N LEU A 241 14.17 24.38 -10.16
CA LEU A 241 13.18 23.43 -10.69
C LEU A 241 11.97 23.25 -9.77
N VAL A 242 12.18 23.17 -8.45
CA VAL A 242 11.09 23.01 -7.48
C VAL A 242 10.18 24.24 -7.49
N LEU A 243 10.77 25.43 -7.44
CA LEU A 243 10.02 26.69 -7.42
C LEU A 243 9.35 27.00 -8.76
N GLU A 244 10.00 26.66 -9.87
CA GLU A 244 9.41 26.74 -11.22
C GLU A 244 8.19 25.82 -11.32
N ALA A 245 8.27 24.58 -10.81
CA ALA A 245 7.14 23.65 -10.81
C ALA A 245 5.94 24.17 -10.00
N GLN A 246 6.19 24.74 -8.82
CA GLN A 246 5.14 25.34 -7.98
C GLN A 246 4.48 26.54 -8.66
N SER A 247 5.29 27.43 -9.25
CA SER A 247 4.81 28.59 -9.99
C SER A 247 3.95 28.18 -11.20
N LEU A 248 4.44 27.22 -11.99
CA LEU A 248 3.72 26.66 -13.13
C LEU A 248 2.36 26.07 -12.72
N LEU A 249 2.33 25.33 -11.60
CA LEU A 249 1.11 24.73 -11.07
C LEU A 249 0.10 25.81 -10.63
N MET A 250 0.52 26.79 -9.81
CA MET A 250 -0.38 27.82 -9.29
C MET A 250 -0.95 28.69 -10.40
N THR A 251 -0.10 29.15 -11.33
CA THR A 251 -0.54 29.92 -12.50
C THR A 251 -1.50 29.11 -13.38
N GLY A 252 -1.23 27.83 -13.60
CA GLY A 252 -2.10 26.93 -14.33
C GLY A 252 -3.49 26.79 -13.68
N LEU A 253 -3.52 26.53 -12.37
CA LEU A 253 -4.77 26.40 -11.60
C LEU A 253 -5.59 27.70 -11.61
N ARG A 254 -4.92 28.87 -11.47
CA ARG A 254 -5.56 30.18 -11.61
C ARG A 254 -6.26 30.33 -12.95
N LYS A 255 -5.56 30.06 -14.06
CA LYS A 255 -6.15 30.14 -15.42
C LYS A 255 -7.35 29.20 -15.58
N VAL A 256 -7.29 27.99 -15.03
CA VAL A 256 -8.43 27.05 -15.04
C VAL A 256 -9.63 27.63 -14.29
N VAL A 257 -9.41 28.17 -13.09
CA VAL A 257 -10.48 28.79 -12.28
C VAL A 257 -11.07 30.03 -12.97
N ASP A 258 -10.24 30.86 -13.58
CA ASP A 258 -10.70 32.04 -14.33
C ASP A 258 -11.61 31.63 -15.50
N ILE A 259 -11.26 30.59 -16.27
CA ILE A 259 -12.12 30.06 -17.33
C ILE A 259 -13.42 29.47 -16.78
N ILE A 260 -13.39 28.80 -15.62
CA ILE A 260 -14.60 28.26 -14.98
C ILE A 260 -15.52 29.41 -14.55
N LEU A 261 -14.96 30.51 -14.06
CA LEU A 261 -15.67 31.69 -13.56
C LEU A 261 -15.89 32.77 -14.63
N ASP A 262 -15.67 32.46 -15.89
CA ASP A 262 -15.91 33.39 -16.99
C ASP A 262 -17.36 33.93 -16.96
N GLY A 263 -17.50 35.24 -17.16
CA GLY A 263 -18.78 35.97 -17.08
C GLY A 263 -19.42 36.07 -15.68
N VAL A 264 -18.67 35.86 -14.59
CA VAL A 264 -19.17 36.07 -13.21
C VAL A 264 -18.92 37.51 -12.76
N ASP A 265 -19.96 38.16 -12.23
CA ASP A 265 -19.82 39.43 -11.51
C ASP A 265 -19.37 39.17 -10.07
N PHE A 266 -18.12 39.50 -9.77
CA PHE A 266 -17.53 39.31 -8.44
C PHE A 266 -18.02 40.32 -7.38
N ASN A 267 -18.83 41.31 -7.76
CA ASN A 267 -19.46 42.22 -6.81
C ASN A 267 -20.65 41.57 -6.08
N VAL A 268 -21.20 40.48 -6.63
CA VAL A 268 -22.27 39.71 -5.99
C VAL A 268 -21.68 38.71 -5.00
N PRO A 269 -22.13 38.68 -3.74
CA PRO A 269 -21.68 37.67 -2.77
C PRO A 269 -21.95 36.25 -3.26
N GLY A 270 -20.91 35.43 -3.35
CA GLY A 270 -21.04 34.00 -3.64
C GLY A 270 -21.23 33.13 -2.39
N SER A 271 -21.20 31.81 -2.56
CA SER A 271 -21.29 30.83 -1.49
C SER A 271 -20.22 29.75 -1.64
N SER A 272 -19.77 29.21 -0.50
CA SER A 272 -18.81 28.11 -0.39
C SER A 272 -19.20 27.07 0.66
N LYS A 273 -20.50 26.93 0.95
CA LYS A 273 -21.00 25.98 1.95
C LYS A 273 -20.79 24.52 1.50
N ASN A 274 -21.10 24.23 0.24
CA ASN A 274 -20.92 22.89 -0.34
C ASN A 274 -19.44 22.56 -0.53
N TRP A 275 -18.61 23.57 -0.85
CA TRP A 275 -17.15 23.42 -0.86
C TRP A 275 -16.64 22.97 0.49
N LYS A 276 -16.96 23.69 1.57
CA LYS A 276 -16.56 23.35 2.94
C LYS A 276 -17.09 21.98 3.39
N ALA A 277 -18.30 21.60 2.99
CA ALA A 277 -18.85 20.27 3.28
C ALA A 277 -18.07 19.16 2.58
N MET A 278 -17.73 19.33 1.29
CA MET A 278 -16.96 18.35 0.53
C MET A 278 -15.53 18.21 1.05
N SER A 279 -14.83 19.33 1.31
CA SER A 279 -13.47 19.29 1.85
C SER A 279 -13.39 18.53 3.18
N ARG A 280 -14.40 18.67 4.05
CA ARG A 280 -14.48 17.91 5.32
C ARG A 280 -14.81 16.43 5.14
N GLY A 281 -15.60 16.08 4.12
CA GLY A 281 -16.00 14.70 3.84
C GLY A 281 -14.94 13.85 3.12
N GLY A 282 -13.79 14.43 2.79
CA GLY A 282 -12.73 13.81 2.00
C GLY A 282 -13.10 13.66 0.52
N PHE A 283 -12.13 13.18 -0.27
CA PHE A 283 -12.27 12.97 -1.70
C PHE A 283 -12.26 11.48 -2.05
N ARG A 284 -12.93 11.11 -3.15
CA ARG A 284 -13.14 9.72 -3.61
C ARG A 284 -12.86 9.59 -5.10
N HIS A 285 -12.46 8.41 -5.54
CA HIS A 285 -12.47 8.06 -6.96
C HIS A 285 -13.90 7.91 -7.48
N ASN A 286 -14.08 7.98 -8.81
CA ASN A 286 -15.38 7.75 -9.41
C ASN A 286 -15.79 6.29 -9.21
N ASN A 287 -17.04 6.06 -8.83
CA ASN A 287 -17.63 4.72 -8.64
C ASN A 287 -16.96 3.88 -7.56
N GLU A 288 -16.06 4.45 -6.76
CA GLU A 288 -15.52 3.80 -5.57
C GLU A 288 -16.25 4.31 -4.33
N VAL A 289 -16.48 3.39 -3.40
CA VAL A 289 -17.17 3.67 -2.15
C VAL A 289 -16.19 4.16 -1.09
N GLU A 290 -14.92 3.77 -1.20
CA GLU A 290 -13.79 4.16 -0.36
C GLU A 290 -13.24 5.55 -0.71
N LEU A 291 -12.63 6.20 0.27
CA LEU A 291 -11.72 7.33 0.03
C LEU A 291 -10.46 6.84 -0.68
N TRP A 292 -9.88 7.65 -1.57
CA TRP A 292 -8.62 7.29 -2.21
C TRP A 292 -7.47 7.20 -1.19
N SER A 293 -6.41 6.48 -1.55
CA SER A 293 -5.20 6.44 -0.75
C SER A 293 -4.44 7.76 -0.87
N PRO A 294 -4.13 8.45 0.25
CA PRO A 294 -3.24 9.61 0.24
C PRO A 294 -1.83 9.28 -0.28
N TYR A 295 -1.40 8.03 -0.13
CA TYR A 295 -0.07 7.57 -0.53
C TYR A 295 0.09 7.41 -2.05
N THR A 296 -0.90 6.90 -2.77
CA THR A 296 -0.85 6.81 -4.25
C THR A 296 -1.36 8.06 -4.97
N ASN A 297 -1.99 8.97 -4.22
CA ASN A 297 -2.56 10.24 -4.69
C ASN A 297 -2.00 11.45 -3.92
N GLN A 298 -0.71 11.42 -3.58
CA GLN A 298 -0.03 12.45 -2.75
C GLN A 298 -0.24 13.87 -3.28
N ALA A 299 -0.11 14.08 -4.58
CA ALA A 299 -0.28 15.40 -5.20
C ALA A 299 -1.70 15.98 -5.08
N PHE A 300 -2.70 15.12 -4.80
CA PHE A 300 -4.11 15.48 -4.67
C PHE A 300 -4.60 15.39 -3.22
N SER A 301 -3.70 15.13 -2.27
CA SER A 301 -3.98 15.00 -0.84
C SER A 301 -3.29 16.11 -0.05
N ALA A 302 -3.41 16.12 1.28
CA ALA A 302 -2.60 17.04 2.10
C ALA A 302 -1.10 16.76 1.87
N PRO A 303 -0.21 17.78 2.02
CA PRO A 303 1.22 17.57 1.87
C PRO A 303 1.68 16.46 2.81
N PRO A 304 2.45 15.47 2.31
CA PRO A 304 2.93 14.39 3.15
C PRO A 304 3.96 14.95 4.14
N TYR A 305 3.83 14.58 5.41
CA TYR A 305 4.72 15.02 6.48
C TYR A 305 5.04 13.87 7.43
N PHE A 306 6.17 13.98 8.13
CA PHE A 306 6.54 12.98 9.13
C PHE A 306 5.64 13.07 10.37
N SER A 307 5.04 11.94 10.76
CA SER A 307 4.40 11.77 12.06
C SER A 307 4.67 10.37 12.61
N ILE A 308 5.50 10.28 13.65
CA ILE A 308 5.79 8.98 14.28
C ILE A 308 4.52 8.32 14.84
N ASP A 309 3.55 9.12 15.30
CA ASP A 309 2.29 8.61 15.84
C ASP A 309 1.37 8.07 14.73
N ALA A 310 1.39 8.71 13.55
CA ALA A 310 0.71 8.18 12.37
C ALA A 310 1.38 6.88 11.86
N ILE A 311 2.71 6.81 11.88
CA ILE A 311 3.47 5.61 11.54
C ILE A 311 3.15 4.47 12.51
N ILE A 312 3.22 4.70 13.83
CA ILE A 312 2.87 3.69 14.84
C ILE A 312 1.43 3.22 14.65
N SER A 313 0.48 4.14 14.42
CA SER A 313 -0.90 3.77 14.16
C SER A 313 -1.06 2.94 12.89
N LEU A 314 -0.36 3.27 11.80
CA LEU A 314 -0.35 2.48 10.56
C LEU A 314 0.18 1.06 10.83
N ILE A 315 1.29 0.95 11.55
CA ILE A 315 1.93 -0.32 11.91
C ILE A 315 1.01 -1.15 12.81
N ASP A 316 0.39 -0.56 13.83
CA ASP A 316 -0.50 -1.25 14.78
C ASP A 316 -1.68 -1.92 14.07
N VAL A 317 -2.31 -1.21 13.13
CA VAL A 317 -3.45 -1.75 12.39
C VAL A 317 -3.01 -2.87 11.44
N ARG A 318 -1.82 -2.76 10.84
CA ARG A 318 -1.21 -3.80 10.01
C ARG A 318 -0.86 -5.04 10.82
N LEU A 319 -0.19 -4.86 11.96
CA LEU A 319 0.16 -5.93 12.90
C LEU A 319 -1.08 -6.65 13.40
N SER A 320 -2.14 -5.91 13.73
CA SER A 320 -3.41 -6.50 14.14
C SER A 320 -3.99 -7.40 13.03
N ALA A 321 -3.98 -6.94 11.78
CA ALA A 321 -4.45 -7.73 10.64
C ALA A 321 -3.57 -8.97 10.35
N GLN A 322 -2.24 -8.82 10.38
CA GLN A 322 -1.30 -9.92 10.19
C GLN A 322 -1.36 -10.95 11.33
N GLY A 323 -1.50 -10.47 12.58
CA GLY A 323 -1.65 -11.31 13.75
C GLY A 323 -2.95 -12.10 13.73
N ASP A 324 -4.07 -11.46 13.37
CA ASP A 324 -5.35 -12.15 13.19
C ASP A 324 -5.26 -13.22 12.10
N HIS A 325 -4.57 -12.94 10.98
CA HIS A 325 -4.33 -13.92 9.93
C HIS A 325 -3.54 -15.14 10.43
N LEU A 326 -2.45 -14.92 11.18
CA LEU A 326 -1.66 -16.01 11.77
C LEU A 326 -2.47 -16.83 12.78
N ILE A 327 -3.31 -16.17 13.59
CA ILE A 327 -4.21 -16.84 14.54
C ILE A 327 -5.24 -17.71 13.80
N ASP A 328 -5.87 -17.20 12.73
CA ASP A 328 -6.84 -17.96 11.94
C ASP A 328 -6.18 -19.18 11.27
N LEU A 329 -4.94 -19.07 10.77
CA LEU A 329 -4.18 -20.21 10.23
C LEU A 329 -3.88 -21.30 11.26
N GLN A 330 -3.85 -20.96 12.56
CA GLN A 330 -3.65 -21.89 13.67
C GLN A 330 -4.95 -22.53 14.16
N THR A 331 -6.02 -21.76 14.20
CA THR A 331 -7.23 -22.07 14.98
C THR A 331 -8.45 -22.43 14.14
N ASP A 332 -8.45 -22.09 12.83
CA ASP A 332 -9.54 -22.37 11.92
C ASP A 332 -9.09 -23.30 10.77
N PRO A 333 -9.39 -24.61 10.85
CA PRO A 333 -9.06 -25.56 9.80
C PRO A 333 -9.66 -25.23 8.43
N ALA A 334 -10.81 -24.56 8.36
CA ALA A 334 -11.41 -24.15 7.09
C ALA A 334 -10.62 -22.98 6.47
N TYR A 335 -10.17 -22.04 7.30
CA TYR A 335 -9.32 -20.94 6.89
C TYR A 335 -7.97 -21.44 6.36
N MET A 336 -7.28 -22.31 7.09
CA MET A 336 -6.02 -22.91 6.64
C MET A 336 -6.17 -23.69 5.33
N ARG A 337 -7.24 -24.49 5.19
CA ARG A 337 -7.52 -25.22 3.94
C ARG A 337 -7.78 -24.27 2.76
N ARG A 338 -8.49 -23.16 2.99
CA ARG A 338 -8.68 -22.10 1.99
C ARG A 338 -7.33 -21.50 1.59
N TYR A 339 -6.48 -21.16 2.57
CA TYR A 339 -5.17 -20.57 2.32
C TYR A 339 -4.26 -21.49 1.49
N ILE A 340 -4.18 -22.79 1.81
CA ILE A 340 -3.45 -23.78 1.02
C ILE A 340 -3.96 -23.81 -0.43
N ARG A 341 -5.28 -23.79 -0.63
CA ARG A 341 -5.86 -23.75 -1.99
C ARG A 341 -5.53 -22.48 -2.76
N VAL A 342 -5.42 -21.34 -2.10
CA VAL A 342 -5.01 -20.07 -2.74
C VAL A 342 -3.53 -20.12 -3.10
N MET A 343 -2.71 -20.67 -2.20
CA MET A 343 -1.27 -20.81 -2.39
C MET A 343 -0.92 -21.78 -3.52
N ALA A 344 -1.50 -22.99 -3.50
CA ALA A 344 -1.23 -24.10 -4.41
C ALA A 344 -1.91 -23.92 -5.79
N GLN A 345 -1.69 -22.77 -6.41
CA GLN A 345 -2.22 -22.40 -7.73
C GLN A 345 -1.07 -22.18 -8.71
N GLY A 346 -1.32 -22.47 -9.99
CA GLY A 346 -0.34 -22.24 -11.06
C GLY A 346 0.39 -23.51 -11.51
N ILE A 347 1.24 -23.34 -12.51
CA ILE A 347 1.96 -24.46 -13.14
C ILE A 347 3.09 -24.97 -12.24
N PHE A 348 3.70 -24.07 -11.46
CA PHE A 348 4.79 -24.40 -10.53
C PHE A 348 4.40 -25.50 -9.53
N TYR A 349 3.27 -25.34 -8.83
CA TYR A 349 2.78 -26.35 -7.87
C TYR A 349 2.42 -27.69 -8.52
N LYS A 350 2.10 -27.70 -9.83
CA LYS A 350 1.85 -28.94 -10.57
C LYS A 350 3.13 -29.65 -11.00
N ALA A 351 4.24 -28.92 -11.08
CA ALA A 351 5.52 -29.42 -11.57
C ALA A 351 6.40 -30.01 -10.44
N ILE A 352 6.16 -29.62 -9.18
CA ILE A 352 6.93 -30.12 -8.05
C ILE A 352 6.41 -31.49 -7.55
N PRO A 353 7.29 -32.33 -6.98
CA PRO A 353 6.87 -33.55 -6.28
C PRO A 353 5.95 -33.26 -5.08
N LYS A 354 5.10 -34.21 -4.72
CA LYS A 354 4.15 -34.07 -3.59
C LYS A 354 4.84 -33.76 -2.25
N HIS A 355 6.00 -34.36 -1.98
CA HIS A 355 6.73 -34.10 -0.74
C HIS A 355 7.31 -32.68 -0.69
N ALA A 356 7.60 -32.06 -1.84
CA ALA A 356 8.07 -30.68 -1.94
C ALA A 356 6.94 -29.64 -1.71
N GLU A 357 5.67 -30.04 -1.82
CA GLU A 357 4.52 -29.17 -1.50
C GLU A 357 4.53 -28.76 -0.02
N GLY A 358 4.86 -29.70 0.86
CA GLY A 358 5.01 -29.46 2.29
C GLY A 358 6.11 -28.44 2.59
N LEU A 359 7.27 -28.54 1.93
CA LEU A 359 8.37 -27.58 2.08
C LEU A 359 7.95 -26.16 1.67
N LEU A 360 7.25 -26.01 0.54
CA LEU A 360 6.75 -24.71 0.09
C LEU A 360 5.75 -24.11 1.06
N LEU A 361 4.81 -24.92 1.56
CA LEU A 361 3.84 -24.49 2.56
C LEU A 361 4.54 -23.96 3.81
N THR A 362 5.46 -24.75 4.38
CA THR A 362 6.21 -24.36 5.58
C THR A 362 7.04 -23.11 5.34
N THR A 363 7.65 -22.97 4.16
CA THR A 363 8.42 -21.77 3.77
C THR A 363 7.55 -20.52 3.69
N GLN A 364 6.35 -20.63 3.12
CA GLN A 364 5.44 -19.49 3.03
C GLN A 364 4.87 -19.07 4.39
N LEU A 365 4.55 -20.04 5.25
CA LEU A 365 4.09 -19.78 6.61
C LEU A 365 5.20 -19.20 7.49
N SER A 366 6.43 -19.72 7.41
CA SER A 366 7.57 -19.16 8.14
C SER A 366 7.89 -17.74 7.69
N ARG A 367 7.73 -17.42 6.40
CA ARG A 367 7.86 -16.06 5.89
C ARG A 367 6.79 -15.12 6.45
N ALA A 368 5.54 -15.57 6.55
CA ALA A 368 4.45 -14.78 7.14
C ALA A 368 4.74 -14.47 8.63
N VAL A 369 5.24 -15.45 9.38
CA VAL A 369 5.66 -15.29 10.78
C VAL A 369 6.82 -14.29 10.89
N TYR A 370 7.84 -14.42 10.05
CA TYR A 370 8.99 -13.52 10.07
C TYR A 370 8.61 -12.08 9.67
N ASN A 371 7.68 -11.90 8.71
CA ASN A 371 7.14 -10.60 8.36
C ASN A 371 6.43 -9.92 9.54
N PHE A 372 5.63 -10.67 10.29
CA PHE A 372 4.97 -10.18 11.51
C PHE A 372 6.00 -9.72 12.56
N TRP A 373 7.06 -10.49 12.80
CA TRP A 373 8.11 -10.10 13.75
C TRP A 373 8.85 -8.84 13.31
N ARG A 374 9.25 -8.75 12.03
CA ARG A 374 9.92 -7.55 11.53
C ARG A 374 9.07 -6.31 11.71
N MET A 375 7.78 -6.39 11.40
CA MET A 375 6.87 -5.27 11.61
C MET A 375 6.73 -4.92 13.10
N THR A 376 6.73 -5.93 13.98
CA THR A 376 6.76 -5.74 15.44
C THR A 376 8.05 -5.06 15.90
N TRP A 377 9.19 -5.39 15.29
CA TRP A 377 10.47 -4.76 15.61
C TRP A 377 10.53 -3.32 15.11
N ILE A 378 10.05 -3.03 13.90
CA ILE A 378 9.91 -1.66 13.38
C ILE A 378 9.02 -0.84 14.32
N ARG A 379 7.90 -1.40 14.78
CA ARG A 379 7.03 -0.76 15.79
C ARG A 379 7.81 -0.39 17.05
N SER A 380 8.60 -1.32 17.60
CA SER A 380 9.41 -1.08 18.80
C SER A 380 10.46 0.01 18.57
N GLU A 381 11.09 0.06 17.40
CA GLU A 381 12.02 1.14 17.06
C GLU A 381 11.29 2.48 16.86
N CYS A 382 10.07 2.50 16.30
CA CYS A 382 9.26 3.71 16.25
C CYS A 382 8.90 4.23 17.66
N GLU A 383 8.57 3.35 18.59
CA GLU A 383 8.34 3.68 20.00
C GLU A 383 9.60 4.24 20.67
N HIS A 384 10.76 3.66 20.38
CA HIS A 384 12.05 4.17 20.85
C HIS A 384 12.32 5.59 20.32
N VAL A 385 12.17 5.81 19.01
CA VAL A 385 12.31 7.12 18.36
C VAL A 385 11.33 8.12 18.95
N ARG A 386 10.07 7.73 19.19
CA ARG A 386 9.05 8.58 19.83
C ARG A 386 9.48 8.98 21.25
N GLY A 387 9.94 8.03 22.05
CA GLY A 387 10.40 8.29 23.42
C GLY A 387 11.57 9.26 23.48
N ILE A 388 12.48 9.23 22.50
CA ILE A 388 13.58 10.20 22.39
C ILE A 388 13.04 11.55 21.89
N ARG A 389 12.22 11.56 20.84
CA ARG A 389 11.59 12.76 20.28
C ARG A 389 10.89 13.57 21.36
N ASP A 390 10.09 12.91 22.19
CA ASP A 390 9.27 13.58 23.20
C ASP A 390 10.13 14.28 24.27
N ARG A 391 11.35 13.78 24.54
CA ARG A 391 12.32 14.43 25.44
C ARG A 391 12.95 15.69 24.82
N PHE A 392 13.10 15.73 23.50
CA PHE A 392 13.75 16.83 22.78
C PHE A 392 12.78 17.66 21.94
N ARG A 393 11.46 17.51 22.12
CA ARG A 393 10.43 18.06 21.26
C ARG A 393 10.62 19.55 20.98
N ASP A 394 10.93 20.33 22.00
CA ASP A 394 11.06 21.80 21.90
C ASP A 394 12.37 22.25 21.21
N SER A 395 13.33 21.32 21.08
CA SER A 395 14.64 21.50 20.44
C SER A 395 14.66 21.07 18.97
N ILE A 396 13.57 20.50 18.44
CA ILE A 396 13.49 20.09 17.03
C ILE A 396 12.87 21.24 16.23
N ARG A 397 13.68 21.91 15.42
CA ARG A 397 13.24 23.06 14.60
C ARG A 397 13.93 23.03 13.24
N PRO A 398 13.23 23.39 12.15
CA PRO A 398 13.86 23.59 10.84
C PRO A 398 15.02 24.60 10.93
N GLY A 399 16.11 24.36 10.19
CA GLY A 399 17.29 25.22 10.22
C GLY A 399 18.25 25.02 11.38
N GLN A 400 18.00 24.04 12.24
CA GLN A 400 18.87 23.67 13.35
C GLN A 400 19.20 22.17 13.26
N PRO A 401 20.37 21.72 13.71
CA PRO A 401 20.67 20.29 13.76
C PRO A 401 19.71 19.55 14.69
N LEU A 402 19.40 18.30 14.34
CA LEU A 402 18.67 17.42 15.24
C LEU A 402 19.52 17.14 16.49
N PRO A 403 18.90 16.96 17.67
CA PRO A 403 19.59 16.42 18.83
C PRO A 403 20.24 15.08 18.47
N LYS A 404 21.55 14.91 18.73
CA LYS A 404 22.34 13.73 18.29
C LYS A 404 21.68 12.38 18.58
N ALA A 405 21.08 12.24 19.77
CA ALA A 405 20.39 11.00 20.15
C ALA A 405 19.13 10.75 19.30
N TYR A 406 18.40 11.80 18.95
CA TYR A 406 17.22 11.71 18.08
C TYR A 406 17.62 11.45 16.63
N ASP A 407 18.65 12.13 16.16
CA ASP A 407 19.22 11.97 14.82
C ASP A 407 19.66 10.52 14.57
N ARG A 408 20.49 9.98 15.46
CA ARG A 408 20.95 8.58 15.42
C ARG A 408 19.79 7.59 15.44
N ALA A 409 18.80 7.80 16.31
CA ALA A 409 17.64 6.91 16.41
C ALA A 409 16.77 6.96 15.14
N LEU A 410 16.59 8.14 14.54
CA LEU A 410 15.82 8.30 13.32
C LEU A 410 16.55 7.67 12.11
N GLY A 411 17.87 7.86 12.01
CA GLY A 411 18.71 7.20 11.00
C GLY A 411 18.72 5.68 11.12
N ALA A 412 18.80 5.15 12.35
CA ALA A 412 18.69 3.71 12.60
C ALA A 412 17.31 3.17 12.16
N LEU A 413 16.22 3.88 12.48
CA LEU A 413 14.88 3.51 12.02
C LEU A 413 14.76 3.56 10.50
N GLU A 414 15.31 4.59 9.84
CA GLU A 414 15.34 4.69 8.37
C GLU A 414 16.05 3.48 7.76
N LEU A 415 17.23 3.13 8.28
CA LEU A 415 18.02 1.98 7.84
C LEU A 415 17.25 0.66 7.98
N LEU A 416 16.55 0.46 9.10
CA LEU A 416 15.73 -0.74 9.31
C LEU A 416 14.58 -0.84 8.29
N VAL A 417 13.92 0.30 8.01
CA VAL A 417 12.75 0.35 7.12
C VAL A 417 13.16 0.22 5.66
N VAL A 418 14.23 0.89 5.21
CA VAL A 418 14.70 0.79 3.82
C VAL A 418 15.12 -0.64 3.46
N ASN A 419 15.80 -1.34 4.37
CA ASN A 419 16.08 -2.77 4.23
C ASN A 419 14.80 -3.61 4.19
N GLY A 420 13.76 -3.19 4.91
CA GLY A 420 12.43 -3.81 4.82
C GLY A 420 11.78 -3.68 3.45
N VAL A 421 11.86 -2.50 2.84
CA VAL A 421 11.39 -2.25 1.46
C VAL A 421 12.18 -3.12 0.48
N ASN A 422 13.51 -3.08 0.56
CA ASN A 422 14.42 -3.85 -0.28
C ASN A 422 14.10 -5.35 -0.29
N ARG A 423 13.91 -5.94 0.90
CA ARG A 423 13.57 -7.36 1.04
C ARG A 423 12.20 -7.71 0.45
N LEU A 424 11.19 -6.85 0.62
CA LEU A 424 9.86 -7.07 0.04
C LEU A 424 9.89 -6.93 -1.49
N ALA A 425 10.69 -6.00 -2.01
CA ALA A 425 10.95 -5.84 -3.43
C ALA A 425 11.64 -7.08 -4.03
N ASP A 426 12.64 -7.65 -3.35
CA ASP A 426 13.29 -8.90 -3.77
C ASP A 426 12.33 -10.11 -3.68
N GLY A 427 11.50 -10.14 -2.62
CA GLY A 427 10.47 -11.16 -2.41
C GLY A 427 9.42 -11.20 -3.52
N LEU A 428 9.09 -10.03 -4.09
CA LEU A 428 8.18 -9.93 -5.23
C LEU A 428 8.74 -10.70 -6.44
N ALA A 429 10.02 -10.52 -6.76
CA ALA A 429 10.69 -11.23 -7.86
C ALA A 429 10.60 -12.76 -7.69
N PHE A 430 10.85 -13.24 -6.47
CA PHE A 430 10.77 -14.66 -6.12
C PHE A 430 9.33 -15.21 -6.16
N ASN A 431 8.32 -14.39 -5.87
CA ASN A 431 6.95 -14.89 -5.85
C ASN A 431 6.31 -14.96 -7.23
N LEU A 432 6.68 -14.07 -8.16
CA LEU A 432 6.03 -13.97 -9.47
C LEU A 432 6.01 -15.30 -10.23
N PHE A 433 7.11 -16.06 -10.25
CA PHE A 433 7.15 -17.34 -10.98
C PHE A 433 6.22 -18.41 -10.38
N GLN A 434 5.87 -18.28 -9.10
CA GLN A 434 4.95 -19.20 -8.43
C GLN A 434 3.48 -18.85 -8.64
N ARG A 435 3.19 -17.62 -9.10
CA ARG A 435 1.82 -17.13 -9.25
C ARG A 435 1.22 -17.55 -10.59
N PRO A 436 -0.06 -17.98 -10.64
CA PRO A 436 -0.70 -18.46 -11.86
C PRO A 436 -0.71 -17.44 -13.01
N GLY A 437 -0.75 -16.14 -12.69
CA GLY A 437 -0.72 -15.06 -13.68
C GLY A 437 0.59 -14.88 -14.44
N PHE A 438 1.70 -15.45 -13.93
CA PHE A 438 3.05 -15.18 -14.44
C PHE A 438 3.91 -16.43 -14.59
N SER A 439 3.55 -17.57 -13.98
CA SER A 439 4.35 -18.81 -14.00
C SER A 439 4.71 -19.32 -15.39
N HIS A 440 3.87 -19.04 -16.40
CA HIS A 440 4.11 -19.44 -17.80
C HIS A 440 5.30 -18.73 -18.47
N LYS A 441 5.84 -17.68 -17.84
CA LYS A 441 7.00 -16.92 -18.33
C LYS A 441 8.34 -17.46 -17.84
N TYR A 442 8.29 -18.52 -17.03
CA TYR A 442 9.45 -19.13 -16.41
C TYR A 442 9.53 -20.60 -16.79
N THR A 443 10.74 -21.11 -16.90
CA THR A 443 11.05 -22.54 -17.07
C THR A 443 11.69 -23.07 -15.81
N SER A 444 11.42 -24.34 -15.51
CA SER A 444 11.98 -25.05 -14.36
C SER A 444 13.00 -26.08 -14.83
N SER A 445 14.17 -26.11 -14.20
CA SER A 445 15.18 -27.15 -14.36
C SER A 445 15.54 -27.76 -13.01
N GLN A 446 16.00 -29.01 -13.00
CA GLN A 446 16.62 -29.56 -11.80
C GLN A 446 18.02 -28.97 -11.66
N ASP A 447 18.32 -28.45 -10.47
CA ASP A 447 19.65 -27.95 -10.14
C ASP A 447 20.33 -28.93 -9.18
N PRO A 448 21.41 -29.61 -9.62
CA PRO A 448 22.16 -30.54 -8.78
C PRO A 448 22.69 -29.92 -7.48
N GLN A 449 22.83 -28.59 -7.40
CA GLN A 449 23.33 -27.87 -6.23
C GLN A 449 22.23 -27.53 -5.21
N LEU A 450 20.97 -27.43 -5.64
CA LEU A 450 19.83 -27.10 -4.77
C LEU A 450 19.17 -28.33 -4.13
N GLY A 451 19.58 -29.53 -4.55
CA GLY A 451 19.03 -30.83 -4.09
C GLY A 451 17.83 -31.29 -4.91
N GLU A 452 17.42 -32.55 -4.77
CA GLU A 452 16.32 -33.17 -5.54
C GLU A 452 14.96 -32.47 -5.34
N ASP A 453 14.82 -31.71 -4.25
CA ASP A 453 13.56 -31.11 -3.80
C ASP A 453 13.31 -29.68 -4.31
N LEU A 454 14.31 -29.03 -4.92
CA LEU A 454 14.23 -27.62 -5.34
C LEU A 454 14.49 -27.45 -6.84
N LEU A 455 13.52 -26.83 -7.53
CA LEU A 455 13.64 -26.47 -8.93
C LEU A 455 14.38 -25.13 -9.08
N HIS A 456 15.34 -25.08 -9.98
CA HIS A 456 15.87 -23.80 -10.47
C HIS A 456 14.88 -23.20 -11.45
N MET A 457 14.54 -21.94 -11.22
CA MET A 457 13.55 -21.21 -12.01
C MET A 457 14.27 -20.11 -12.79
N GLU A 458 14.22 -20.20 -14.11
CA GLU A 458 14.80 -19.20 -15.00
C GLU A 458 13.69 -18.55 -15.84
N ARG A 459 13.89 -17.30 -16.24
CA ARG A 459 12.98 -16.63 -17.16
C ARG A 459 13.13 -17.27 -18.54
N ASN A 460 12.01 -17.57 -19.20
CA ASN A 460 12.03 -18.12 -20.55
C ASN A 460 12.75 -17.15 -21.49
N PRO A 461 13.81 -17.57 -22.23
CA PRO A 461 14.56 -16.70 -23.14
C PRO A 461 13.70 -16.07 -24.25
N ALA A 462 12.56 -16.70 -24.60
CA ALA A 462 11.60 -16.15 -25.57
C ALA A 462 10.72 -15.02 -24.99
N ALA A 463 10.72 -14.82 -23.67
CA ALA A 463 9.98 -13.73 -23.03
C ALA A 463 10.73 -12.40 -23.22
N PRO A 464 10.03 -11.29 -23.53
CA PRO A 464 10.65 -9.97 -23.61
C PRO A 464 11.47 -9.62 -22.36
N VAL A 465 12.72 -9.21 -22.56
CA VAL A 465 13.61 -8.64 -21.52
C VAL A 465 13.84 -7.15 -21.75
N ASP A 466 13.62 -6.66 -22.97
CA ASP A 466 13.70 -5.23 -23.27
C ASP A 466 12.59 -4.47 -22.53
N GLN A 467 12.99 -3.49 -21.72
CA GLN A 467 12.11 -2.73 -20.83
C GLN A 467 11.05 -1.93 -21.60
N LYS A 468 11.38 -1.41 -22.79
CA LYS A 468 10.42 -0.68 -23.61
C LYS A 468 9.40 -1.64 -24.22
N LEU A 469 9.87 -2.77 -24.75
CA LEU A 469 9.00 -3.81 -25.30
C LEU A 469 8.03 -4.32 -24.23
N LEU A 470 8.52 -4.51 -23.00
CA LEU A 470 7.71 -4.91 -21.87
C LEU A 470 6.67 -3.84 -21.50
N TYR A 471 7.07 -2.56 -21.45
CA TYR A 471 6.15 -1.44 -21.22
C TYR A 471 5.02 -1.38 -22.27
N ASP A 472 5.35 -1.59 -23.54
CA ASP A 472 4.39 -1.51 -24.65
C ASP A 472 3.45 -2.73 -24.72
N GLN A 473 3.95 -3.94 -24.43
CA GLN A 473 3.22 -5.20 -24.63
C GLN A 473 2.58 -5.76 -23.34
N ASP A 474 3.22 -5.56 -22.20
CA ASP A 474 2.77 -6.06 -20.90
C ASP A 474 3.07 -5.05 -19.77
N PRO A 475 2.35 -3.92 -19.75
CA PRO A 475 2.56 -2.85 -18.75
C PRO A 475 2.37 -3.33 -17.31
N LEU A 476 1.57 -4.38 -17.08
CA LEU A 476 1.42 -4.99 -15.76
C LEU A 476 2.71 -5.65 -15.29
N GLU A 477 3.31 -6.52 -16.11
CA GLU A 477 4.60 -7.13 -15.77
C GLU A 477 5.70 -6.08 -15.68
N TRP A 478 5.71 -5.10 -16.58
CA TRP A 478 6.65 -3.99 -16.52
C TRP A 478 6.59 -3.28 -15.16
N CYS A 479 5.38 -2.93 -14.69
CA CYS A 479 5.18 -2.28 -13.41
C CYS A 479 5.68 -3.14 -12.23
N LEU A 480 5.36 -4.44 -12.24
CA LEU A 480 5.82 -5.38 -11.20
C LEU A 480 7.34 -5.60 -11.24
N THR A 481 7.97 -5.40 -12.39
CA THR A 481 9.43 -5.41 -12.52
C THR A 481 10.03 -4.12 -11.95
N GLN A 482 9.46 -2.96 -12.25
CA GLN A 482 9.96 -1.69 -11.69
C GLN A 482 9.80 -1.60 -10.17
N LEU A 483 8.77 -2.21 -9.60
CA LEU A 483 8.56 -2.30 -8.14
C LEU A 483 9.64 -3.13 -7.40
N GLN A 484 10.55 -3.78 -8.12
CA GLN A 484 11.69 -4.49 -7.54
C GLN A 484 12.91 -3.55 -7.32
N GLY A 485 12.82 -2.30 -7.79
CA GLY A 485 13.91 -1.33 -7.69
C GLY A 485 14.22 -0.94 -6.24
N ARG A 486 15.52 -0.80 -5.92
CA ARG A 486 15.98 -0.22 -4.65
C ARG A 486 15.58 1.26 -4.56
N PRO A 487 14.99 1.74 -3.46
CA PRO A 487 14.55 3.15 -3.33
C PRO A 487 15.72 4.15 -3.20
N ASP A 488 16.93 3.68 -2.88
CA ASP A 488 18.12 4.54 -2.74
C ASP A 488 18.84 4.81 -4.08
N VAL A 489 18.45 4.08 -5.12
CA VAL A 489 18.99 4.29 -6.47
C VAL A 489 18.10 5.30 -7.18
N GLN A 490 18.59 6.53 -7.34
CA GLN A 490 17.81 7.66 -7.87
C GLN A 490 17.26 7.46 -9.29
N THR A 491 17.85 6.54 -10.07
CA THR A 491 17.40 6.19 -11.43
C THR A 491 16.28 5.15 -11.44
N ASN A 492 15.93 4.55 -10.31
CA ASN A 492 14.75 3.71 -10.18
C ASN A 492 13.49 4.57 -10.08
N TYR A 493 12.37 4.01 -10.52
CA TYR A 493 11.07 4.66 -10.31
C TYR A 493 10.69 4.62 -8.84
N ASP A 494 10.18 5.75 -8.35
CA ASP A 494 9.62 5.81 -7.02
C ASP A 494 8.43 4.84 -6.87
N HIS A 495 8.39 4.05 -5.80
CA HIS A 495 7.37 3.03 -5.62
C HIS A 495 5.96 3.62 -5.53
N ALA A 496 5.77 4.83 -4.98
CA ALA A 496 4.46 5.46 -4.91
C ALA A 496 3.93 5.78 -6.32
N VAL A 497 4.82 6.17 -7.25
CA VAL A 497 4.48 6.37 -8.67
C VAL A 497 4.11 5.04 -9.32
N MET A 498 4.84 3.96 -9.03
CA MET A 498 4.54 2.63 -9.57
C MET A 498 3.24 2.03 -9.00
N PHE A 499 2.93 2.24 -7.72
CA PHE A 499 1.63 1.85 -7.17
C PHE A 499 0.48 2.67 -7.77
N SER A 500 0.68 3.97 -8.03
CA SER A 500 -0.29 4.79 -8.78
C SER A 500 -0.48 4.29 -10.23
N PHE A 501 0.59 3.81 -10.87
CA PHE A 501 0.53 3.13 -12.17
C PHE A 501 -0.29 1.84 -12.09
N LEU A 502 0.01 0.98 -11.12
CA LEU A 502 -0.70 -0.28 -10.91
C LEU A 502 -2.20 -0.06 -10.69
N GLU A 503 -2.59 0.87 -9.81
CA GLU A 503 -4.00 1.22 -9.57
C GLU A 503 -4.69 1.71 -10.85
N ALA A 504 -4.04 2.60 -11.60
CA ALA A 504 -4.58 3.11 -12.86
C ALA A 504 -4.72 2.03 -13.94
N HIS A 505 -3.79 1.07 -13.97
CA HIS A 505 -3.81 -0.07 -14.86
C HIS A 505 -4.97 -1.01 -14.53
N LEU A 506 -5.07 -1.47 -13.28
CA LEU A 506 -6.14 -2.37 -12.82
C LEU A 506 -7.54 -1.78 -12.99
N ALA A 507 -7.69 -0.47 -12.83
CA ALA A 507 -8.96 0.23 -13.04
C ALA A 507 -9.44 0.23 -14.50
N LYS A 508 -8.54 0.06 -15.48
CA LYS A 508 -8.86 0.05 -16.92
C LYS A 508 -8.77 -1.34 -17.54
N SER A 509 -8.03 -2.24 -16.93
CA SER A 509 -7.80 -3.58 -17.45
C SER A 509 -9.06 -4.44 -17.44
N ASN A 510 -9.09 -5.42 -18.35
CA ASN A 510 -10.17 -6.39 -18.41
C ASN A 510 -10.02 -7.46 -17.32
N ALA A 511 -11.05 -8.28 -17.13
CA ALA A 511 -11.07 -9.30 -16.09
C ALA A 511 -9.92 -10.34 -16.21
N LYS A 512 -9.46 -10.65 -17.43
CA LYS A 512 -8.36 -11.60 -17.64
C LYS A 512 -7.03 -11.03 -17.16
N ASP A 513 -6.75 -9.77 -17.48
CA ASP A 513 -5.52 -9.11 -17.09
C ASP A 513 -5.51 -8.81 -15.58
N ASN A 514 -6.63 -8.35 -15.02
CA ASN A 514 -6.79 -8.22 -13.57
C ASN A 514 -6.58 -9.57 -12.86
N ALA A 515 -7.09 -10.68 -13.41
CA ALA A 515 -6.91 -12.02 -12.83
C ALA A 515 -5.46 -12.51 -12.73
N ARG A 516 -4.48 -11.81 -13.32
CA ARG A 516 -3.06 -12.14 -13.18
C ARG A 516 -2.51 -11.81 -11.80
N ILE A 517 -3.09 -10.83 -11.10
CA ILE A 517 -2.79 -10.58 -9.69
C ILE A 517 -3.75 -11.43 -8.86
N ASP A 518 -3.24 -12.44 -8.17
CA ASP A 518 -4.03 -13.19 -7.20
C ASP A 518 -4.01 -12.53 -5.81
N GLU A 519 -4.77 -13.09 -4.87
CA GLU A 519 -4.92 -12.61 -3.50
C GLU A 519 -3.58 -12.46 -2.77
N LEU A 520 -2.66 -13.43 -2.91
CA LEU A 520 -1.38 -13.43 -2.20
C LEU A 520 -0.42 -12.40 -2.78
N LEU A 521 -0.36 -12.31 -4.12
CA LEU A 521 0.44 -11.28 -4.78
C LEU A 521 -0.05 -9.88 -4.40
N PHE A 522 -1.37 -9.68 -4.32
CA PHE A 522 -1.89 -8.36 -3.98
C PHE A 522 -1.68 -7.98 -2.52
N GLN A 523 -1.70 -8.95 -1.61
CA GLN A 523 -1.33 -8.75 -0.21
C GLN A 523 0.14 -8.37 -0.06
N GLU A 524 1.05 -9.06 -0.75
CA GLU A 524 2.48 -8.71 -0.76
C GLU A 524 2.73 -7.29 -1.28
N LEU A 525 2.03 -6.90 -2.36
CA LEU A 525 2.07 -5.53 -2.88
C LEU A 525 1.56 -4.50 -1.86
N SER A 526 0.57 -4.85 -1.03
CA SER A 526 0.08 -3.99 0.06
C SER A 526 1.11 -3.85 1.20
N ASP A 527 1.82 -4.92 1.53
CA ASP A 527 2.91 -4.89 2.52
C ASP A 527 4.08 -4.03 2.03
N LEU A 528 4.48 -4.16 0.75
CA LEU A 528 5.51 -3.33 0.12
C LEU A 528 5.10 -1.85 0.09
N ALA A 529 3.86 -1.55 -0.31
CA ALA A 529 3.33 -0.19 -0.31
C ALA A 529 3.40 0.45 1.08
N SER A 530 3.03 -0.29 2.12
CA SER A 530 3.01 0.21 3.49
C SER A 530 4.40 0.46 4.06
N CYS A 531 5.34 -0.46 3.82
CA CYS A 531 6.74 -0.27 4.23
C CYS A 531 7.36 0.95 3.53
N HIS A 532 7.08 1.15 2.24
CA HIS A 532 7.57 2.32 1.51
C HIS A 532 6.86 3.61 1.95
N GLU A 533 5.58 3.57 2.31
CA GLU A 533 4.88 4.72 2.92
C GLU A 533 5.55 5.17 4.22
N ILE A 534 5.94 4.22 5.09
CA ILE A 534 6.70 4.51 6.31
C ILE A 534 8.07 5.13 5.97
N LEU A 535 8.79 4.55 5.00
CA LEU A 535 10.10 5.07 4.56
C LEU A 535 9.99 6.51 4.06
N VAL A 536 9.01 6.79 3.20
CA VAL A 536 8.76 8.12 2.66
C VAL A 536 8.43 9.08 3.78
N SER A 537 7.59 8.68 4.74
CA SER A 537 7.28 9.52 5.90
C SER A 537 8.53 9.90 6.69
N ILE A 538 9.45 8.95 6.95
CA ILE A 538 10.73 9.21 7.64
C ILE A 538 11.59 10.20 6.85
N ARG A 539 11.79 9.96 5.54
CA ARG A 539 12.60 10.81 4.66
C ARG A 539 12.06 12.23 4.46
N LEU A 540 10.78 12.44 4.76
CA LEU A 540 10.14 13.76 4.75
C LEU A 540 10.31 14.52 6.08
N HIS A 541 10.96 13.95 7.09
CA HIS A 541 11.31 14.69 8.30
C HIS A 541 12.21 15.88 7.96
N ARG A 542 11.93 17.06 8.54
CA ARG A 542 12.78 18.25 8.43
C ARG A 542 13.02 18.85 9.81
N PRO A 543 14.28 19.08 10.23
CA PRO A 543 15.54 18.80 9.53
C PRO A 543 15.72 17.31 9.20
N GLN A 544 16.34 16.96 8.07
CA GLN A 544 16.56 15.56 7.70
C GLN A 544 17.65 14.94 8.59
N ASN A 545 17.48 13.66 8.94
CA ASN A 545 18.49 12.93 9.70
C ASN A 545 19.72 12.60 8.84
N GLU A 546 20.86 12.41 9.50
CA GLU A 546 22.02 11.82 8.85
C GLU A 546 21.76 10.35 8.52
N ALA A 547 22.33 9.90 7.40
CA ALA A 547 22.32 8.48 7.05
C ALA A 547 23.14 7.70 8.08
N CYS A 548 22.54 6.66 8.67
CA CYS A 548 23.22 5.87 9.67
C CYS A 548 24.33 5.02 9.03
N ASP A 549 25.55 5.12 9.57
CA ASP A 549 26.62 4.17 9.28
C ASP A 549 26.26 2.82 9.94
N LEU A 550 26.21 1.78 9.13
CA LEU A 550 25.82 0.45 9.58
C LEU A 550 26.90 -0.17 10.49
N ASP A 551 28.18 0.01 10.17
CA ASP A 551 29.26 -0.56 10.96
C ASP A 551 29.30 0.10 12.35
N GLU A 552 29.13 1.43 12.41
CA GLU A 552 29.01 2.15 13.69
C GLU A 552 27.78 1.72 14.51
N LEU A 553 26.67 1.40 13.84
CA LEU A 553 25.49 0.89 14.51
C LEU A 553 25.72 -0.50 15.11
N LEU A 554 26.35 -1.39 14.37
CA LEU A 554 26.62 -2.77 14.79
C LEU A 554 27.65 -2.85 15.93
N GLU A 555 28.57 -1.89 16.01
CA GLU A 555 29.52 -1.78 17.13
C GLU A 555 28.88 -1.19 18.40
N SER A 556 27.70 -0.58 18.31
CA SER A 556 27.03 0.03 19.45
C SER A 556 26.32 -0.99 20.32
N GLU A 557 26.83 -1.20 21.54
CA GLU A 557 26.19 -2.05 22.55
C GLU A 557 24.74 -1.62 22.86
N THR A 558 24.46 -0.30 22.79
CA THR A 558 23.11 0.23 23.08
C THR A 558 22.13 -0.15 21.96
N GLU A 559 22.54 -0.04 20.70
CA GLU A 559 21.71 -0.42 19.56
C GLU A 559 21.53 -1.94 19.53
N MET A 560 22.62 -2.69 19.70
CA MET A 560 22.66 -4.14 19.72
C MET A 560 21.93 -4.77 20.91
N SER A 561 21.59 -3.99 21.95
CA SER A 561 20.75 -4.46 23.05
C SER A 561 19.27 -4.66 22.64
N ARG A 562 18.83 -4.02 21.54
CA ARG A 562 17.42 -4.05 21.09
C ARG A 562 17.16 -5.17 20.11
N ILE A 563 15.98 -5.78 20.21
CA ILE A 563 15.60 -6.99 19.46
C ILE A 563 15.71 -6.85 17.94
N ALA A 564 15.40 -5.66 17.40
CA ALA A 564 15.47 -5.37 15.98
C ALA A 564 16.90 -5.56 15.43
N TRP A 565 17.90 -5.16 16.20
CA TRP A 565 19.30 -5.18 15.81
C TRP A 565 20.00 -6.50 16.15
N LYS A 566 19.63 -7.18 17.24
CA LYS A 566 20.10 -8.55 17.54
C LYS A 566 19.79 -9.54 16.41
N THR A 567 18.60 -9.40 15.82
CA THR A 567 18.13 -10.25 14.72
C THR A 567 18.51 -9.71 13.34
N TRP A 568 19.17 -8.56 13.28
CA TRP A 568 19.46 -7.90 12.02
C TRP A 568 20.49 -8.71 11.22
N LYS A 569 20.08 -9.05 10.00
CA LYS A 569 20.95 -9.60 8.96
C LYS A 569 20.49 -8.98 7.64
N PRO A 570 21.39 -8.36 6.86
CA PRO A 570 21.00 -7.59 5.67
C PRO A 570 20.35 -8.49 4.61
N ASP A 571 20.83 -9.74 4.48
CA ASP A 571 20.40 -10.68 3.42
C ASP A 571 19.81 -12.00 3.95
N ALA A 572 19.68 -12.20 5.26
CA ALA A 572 19.23 -13.49 5.80
C ALA A 572 17.75 -13.48 6.18
N GLN A 573 16.99 -14.43 5.63
CA GLN A 573 15.74 -14.88 6.23
C GLN A 573 16.04 -15.55 7.58
N LEU A 574 15.00 -15.76 8.40
CA LEU A 574 15.11 -16.70 9.51
C LEU A 574 15.55 -18.05 8.93
N SER A 575 16.82 -18.41 9.11
CA SER A 575 17.41 -19.62 8.53
C SER A 575 16.92 -20.82 9.33
N LEU A 576 15.72 -21.28 9.02
CA LEU A 576 15.21 -22.55 9.53
C LEU A 576 15.98 -23.70 8.85
N ASP A 577 16.23 -24.77 9.61
CA ASP A 577 16.85 -25.97 9.05
C ASP A 577 15.93 -26.55 7.96
N LYS A 578 16.47 -26.69 6.74
CA LYS A 578 15.71 -27.12 5.56
C LYS A 578 15.14 -28.53 5.72
N LYS A 579 15.86 -29.43 6.40
CA LYS A 579 15.41 -30.81 6.60
C LYS A 579 14.25 -30.84 7.60
N ASP A 580 14.36 -30.06 8.67
CA ASP A 580 13.30 -29.96 9.68
C ASP A 580 12.01 -29.39 9.09
N ILE A 581 12.08 -28.29 8.33
CA ILE A 581 10.88 -27.68 7.72
C ILE A 581 10.27 -28.54 6.61
N SER A 582 11.09 -29.29 5.87
CA SER A 582 10.64 -30.23 4.84
C SER A 582 9.85 -31.37 5.49
N LYS A 583 10.43 -32.00 6.52
CA LYS A 583 9.76 -33.05 7.29
C LYS A 583 8.47 -32.57 7.93
N LEU A 584 8.50 -31.41 8.58
CA LEU A 584 7.33 -30.80 9.22
C LEU A 584 6.18 -30.58 8.23
N GLY A 585 6.49 -30.09 7.03
CA GLY A 585 5.51 -29.87 5.97
C GLY A 585 4.93 -31.17 5.42
N ALA A 586 5.76 -32.20 5.24
CA ALA A 586 5.32 -33.51 4.79
C ALA A 586 4.36 -34.18 5.79
N ASP A 587 4.74 -34.23 7.08
CA ASP A 587 3.92 -34.80 8.16
C ASP A 587 2.56 -34.08 8.30
N PHE A 588 2.57 -32.75 8.14
CA PHE A 588 1.34 -31.96 8.13
C PHE A 588 0.46 -32.28 6.91
N SER A 589 1.04 -32.34 5.72
CA SER A 589 0.30 -32.63 4.49
C SER A 589 -0.41 -33.99 4.59
N ASP A 590 0.31 -35.02 5.03
CA ASP A 590 -0.23 -36.36 5.19
C ASP A 590 -1.39 -36.39 6.19
N SER A 591 -1.23 -35.79 7.37
CA SER A 591 -2.26 -35.81 8.41
C SER A 591 -3.47 -34.92 8.10
N PHE A 592 -3.25 -33.72 7.56
CA PHE A 592 -4.30 -32.73 7.32
C PHE A 592 -5.17 -33.06 6.10
N HIS A 593 -4.58 -33.62 5.04
CA HIS A 593 -5.32 -33.98 3.82
C HIS A 593 -6.03 -35.33 3.90
N GLN A 594 -5.60 -36.25 4.78
CA GLN A 594 -6.33 -37.49 5.07
C GLN A 594 -7.73 -37.24 5.67
N ALA A 595 -7.93 -36.12 6.39
CA ALA A 595 -9.23 -35.77 6.95
C ALA A 595 -10.16 -35.16 5.88
N THR A 596 -11.34 -35.78 5.70
CA THR A 596 -12.38 -35.27 4.80
C THR A 596 -12.93 -33.95 5.33
N THR A 597 -13.04 -32.93 4.46
CA THR A 597 -13.60 -31.61 4.84
C THR A 597 -14.96 -31.81 5.52
N PRO A 598 -15.16 -31.34 6.76
CA PRO A 598 -16.44 -31.49 7.44
C PRO A 598 -17.50 -30.57 6.81
N VAL A 599 -18.28 -31.09 5.85
CA VAL A 599 -19.38 -30.37 5.19
C VAL A 599 -20.73 -30.96 5.63
N GLY A 600 -21.71 -30.12 5.93
CA GLY A 600 -23.08 -30.54 6.27
C GLY A 600 -23.40 -30.57 7.77
N LYS A 601 -24.39 -31.38 8.17
CA LYS A 601 -24.92 -31.44 9.55
C LYS A 601 -23.80 -31.87 10.51
N LYS A 602 -23.60 -31.12 11.60
CA LYS A 602 -22.63 -31.44 12.66
C LYS A 602 -23.00 -32.77 13.33
N ASN A 603 -22.41 -33.86 12.86
CA ASN A 603 -22.63 -35.23 13.34
C ASN A 603 -21.32 -35.82 13.91
N THR A 604 -21.35 -37.09 14.34
CA THR A 604 -20.16 -37.74 14.94
C THR A 604 -18.99 -37.85 13.95
N VAL A 605 -19.25 -38.02 12.65
CA VAL A 605 -18.22 -38.08 11.61
C VAL A 605 -17.59 -36.71 11.38
N TRP A 606 -18.42 -35.65 11.32
CA TRP A 606 -17.99 -34.26 11.26
C TRP A 606 -17.04 -33.94 12.42
N LEU A 607 -17.44 -34.31 13.66
CA LEU A 607 -16.65 -34.05 14.86
C LEU A 607 -15.31 -34.79 14.84
N LYS A 608 -15.30 -36.06 14.41
CA LYS A 608 -14.06 -36.85 14.27
C LYS A 608 -13.08 -36.20 13.29
N ASN A 609 -13.56 -35.82 12.11
CA ASN A 609 -12.71 -35.19 11.09
C ASN A 609 -12.21 -33.81 11.55
N GLN A 610 -13.05 -33.03 12.22
CA GLN A 610 -12.65 -31.74 12.78
C GLN A 610 -11.53 -31.89 13.83
N LYS A 611 -11.62 -32.90 14.71
CA LYS A 611 -10.55 -33.21 15.69
C LYS A 611 -9.24 -33.56 15.01
N LEU A 612 -9.27 -34.44 14.00
CA LEU A 612 -8.08 -34.81 13.24
C LEU A 612 -7.39 -33.59 12.61
N MET A 613 -8.17 -32.70 11.99
CA MET A 613 -7.64 -31.48 11.38
C MET A 613 -7.04 -30.53 12.42
N ARG A 614 -7.68 -30.37 13.59
CA ARG A 614 -7.13 -29.54 14.70
C ARG A 614 -5.82 -30.11 15.24
N THR A 615 -5.75 -31.40 15.49
CA THR A 615 -4.51 -32.06 15.96
C THR A 615 -3.38 -31.94 14.94
N ALA A 616 -3.67 -32.03 13.63
CA ALA A 616 -2.67 -31.80 12.59
C ALA A 616 -2.12 -30.35 12.62
N LEU A 617 -2.99 -29.35 12.81
CA LEU A 617 -2.57 -27.95 12.98
C LEU A 617 -1.72 -27.77 14.24
N GLU A 618 -2.17 -28.29 15.38
CA GLU A 618 -1.45 -28.22 16.66
C GLU A 618 -0.02 -28.76 16.53
N ASN A 619 0.12 -29.96 15.96
CA ASN A 619 1.44 -30.58 15.75
C ASN A 619 2.33 -29.76 14.81
N PHE A 620 1.78 -29.23 13.73
CA PHE A 620 2.52 -28.41 12.78
C PHE A 620 3.04 -27.13 13.43
N TRP A 621 2.16 -26.38 14.11
CA TRP A 621 2.51 -25.11 14.72
C TRP A 621 3.44 -25.28 15.93
N ASP A 622 3.30 -26.34 16.71
CA ASP A 622 4.25 -26.69 17.78
C ASP A 622 5.65 -27.03 17.22
N GLY A 623 5.69 -27.74 16.09
CA GLY A 623 6.93 -28.03 15.37
C GLY A 623 7.60 -26.74 14.87
N LEU A 624 6.84 -25.89 14.17
CA LEU A 624 7.34 -24.63 13.64
C LEU A 624 7.83 -23.71 14.75
N LYS A 625 7.09 -23.64 15.86
CA LYS A 625 7.47 -22.88 17.06
C LYS A 625 8.83 -23.32 17.61
N LYS A 626 9.10 -24.63 17.69
CA LYS A 626 10.40 -25.16 18.15
C LYS A 626 11.53 -24.74 17.20
N SER A 627 11.35 -24.89 15.89
CA SER A 627 12.34 -24.48 14.89
C SER A 627 12.60 -22.96 14.94
N CYS A 628 11.54 -22.17 15.09
CA CYS A 628 11.62 -20.72 15.27
C CYS A 628 12.37 -20.33 16.55
N ALA A 629 12.04 -20.93 17.70
CA ALA A 629 12.70 -20.66 18.97
C ALA A 629 14.20 -20.95 18.91
N LEU A 630 14.58 -22.05 18.26
CA LEU A 630 15.99 -22.41 18.05
C LEU A 630 16.72 -21.37 17.18
N ALA A 631 16.14 -20.98 16.05
CA ALA A 631 16.74 -19.98 15.15
C ALA A 631 16.86 -18.59 15.81
N LEU A 632 15.86 -18.19 16.61
CA LEU A 632 15.90 -16.94 17.37
C LEU A 632 16.99 -16.98 18.47
N GLY A 633 17.13 -18.10 19.18
CA GLY A 633 18.20 -18.30 20.17
C GLY A 633 19.60 -18.25 19.55
N GLN A 634 19.78 -18.83 18.36
CA GLN A 634 21.02 -18.72 17.59
C GLN A 634 21.33 -17.28 17.13
N SER A 635 20.33 -16.41 17.10
CA SER A 635 20.47 -14.98 16.79
C SER A 635 20.72 -14.12 18.05
N GLY A 636 20.97 -14.75 19.21
CA GLY A 636 21.34 -14.04 20.43
C GLY A 636 20.17 -13.48 21.24
N LEU A 637 18.92 -13.89 20.96
CA LEU A 637 17.75 -13.45 21.73
C LEU A 637 17.69 -14.17 23.08
N MET A 638 17.31 -13.41 24.11
CA MET A 638 17.08 -13.94 25.45
C MET A 638 15.76 -14.71 25.54
N ALA A 639 15.60 -15.55 26.57
CA ALA A 639 14.41 -16.37 26.76
C ALA A 639 13.08 -15.57 26.73
N GLY A 640 13.06 -14.38 27.33
CA GLY A 640 11.88 -13.49 27.30
C GLY A 640 11.57 -12.95 25.90
N GLU A 641 12.60 -12.61 25.12
CA GLU A 641 12.45 -12.14 23.73
C GLU A 641 11.99 -13.28 22.80
N ILE A 642 12.49 -14.50 23.01
CA ILE A 642 12.02 -15.70 22.30
C ILE A 642 10.56 -15.98 22.63
N SER A 643 10.18 -15.89 23.91
CA SER A 643 8.79 -16.06 24.35
C SER A 643 7.88 -15.03 23.69
N PHE A 644 8.29 -13.76 23.66
CA PHE A 644 7.58 -12.68 22.98
C PHE A 644 7.38 -12.97 21.47
N CYS A 645 8.44 -13.36 20.76
CA CYS A 645 8.33 -13.69 19.33
C CYS A 645 7.45 -14.93 19.08
N THR A 646 7.51 -15.95 19.94
CA THR A 646 6.77 -17.20 19.73
C THR A 646 5.32 -17.17 20.20
N GLU A 647 4.88 -16.10 20.88
CA GLU A 647 3.51 -15.94 21.36
C GLU A 647 2.49 -15.99 20.21
N ILE A 648 2.76 -15.26 19.11
CA ILE A 648 1.82 -15.17 17.97
C ILE A 648 1.58 -16.51 17.27
N ILE A 649 2.53 -17.44 17.38
CA ILE A 649 2.45 -18.81 16.83
C ILE A 649 2.10 -19.85 17.92
N SER A 650 1.48 -19.41 19.01
CA SER A 650 1.03 -20.26 20.12
C SER A 650 -0.48 -20.23 20.34
N ALA A 651 -1.26 -19.79 19.34
CA ALA A 651 -2.70 -19.55 19.47
C ALA A 651 -3.50 -20.80 19.88
N THR A 652 -3.04 -21.99 19.49
CA THR A 652 -3.65 -23.28 19.87
C THR A 652 -3.49 -23.62 21.35
N THR A 653 -2.51 -23.01 22.03
CA THR A 653 -2.26 -23.25 23.46
C THR A 653 -3.01 -22.27 24.37
N ASN A 654 -3.65 -21.24 23.79
CA ASN A 654 -4.43 -20.24 24.50
C ASN A 654 -5.63 -20.90 25.25
N PRO A 655 -5.82 -20.63 26.55
CA PRO A 655 -6.93 -21.20 27.34
C PRO A 655 -8.32 -20.90 26.78
N ASP A 656 -8.55 -19.69 26.27
CA ASP A 656 -9.84 -19.28 25.72
C ASP A 656 -10.18 -20.05 24.44
N TYR A 657 -9.17 -20.30 23.60
CA TYR A 657 -9.33 -21.14 22.41
C TYR A 657 -9.69 -22.58 22.79
N LYS A 658 -8.99 -23.16 23.79
CA LYS A 658 -9.29 -24.52 24.26
C LYS A 658 -10.72 -24.62 24.81
N ALA A 659 -11.13 -23.66 25.63
CA ALA A 659 -12.49 -23.60 26.17
C ALA A 659 -13.55 -23.48 25.05
N LEU A 660 -13.27 -22.67 24.01
CA LEU A 660 -14.15 -22.52 22.85
C LEU A 660 -14.28 -23.84 22.06
N VAL A 661 -13.16 -24.53 21.82
CA VAL A 661 -13.15 -25.84 21.17
C VAL A 661 -13.96 -26.85 21.98
N GLU A 662 -13.69 -26.99 23.27
CA GLU A 662 -14.42 -27.90 24.16
C GLU A 662 -15.93 -27.59 24.21
N GLY A 663 -16.29 -26.31 24.23
CA GLY A 663 -17.68 -25.85 24.16
C GLY A 663 -18.37 -26.26 22.86
N GLU A 664 -17.72 -26.08 21.72
CA GLU A 664 -18.25 -26.53 20.42
C GLU A 664 -18.42 -28.05 20.39
N GLU A 665 -17.42 -28.81 20.86
CA GLU A 665 -17.49 -30.26 20.88
C GLU A 665 -18.66 -30.75 21.74
N ARG A 666 -18.87 -30.14 22.91
CA ARG A 666 -19.99 -30.44 23.81
C ARG A 666 -21.32 -30.17 23.14
N ALA A 667 -21.47 -29.00 22.50
CA ALA A 667 -22.70 -28.62 21.81
C ALA A 667 -23.04 -29.57 20.65
N VAL A 668 -22.04 -29.98 19.86
CA VAL A 668 -22.23 -30.96 18.78
C VAL A 668 -22.65 -32.32 19.34
N MET A 669 -22.00 -32.78 20.41
CA MET A 669 -22.35 -34.05 21.07
C MET A 669 -23.77 -34.04 21.66
N GLU A 670 -24.19 -32.93 22.24
CA GLU A 670 -25.56 -32.73 22.72
C GLU A 670 -26.58 -32.72 21.58
N ALA A 671 -26.29 -32.04 20.47
CA ALA A 671 -27.15 -32.02 19.29
C ALA A 671 -27.31 -33.44 18.70
N VAL A 672 -26.22 -34.21 18.61
CA VAL A 672 -26.26 -35.61 18.16
C VAL A 672 -27.08 -36.50 19.10
N LYS A 673 -26.99 -36.28 20.42
CA LYS A 673 -27.81 -37.02 21.40
C LYS A 673 -29.31 -36.70 21.24
N LYS A 674 -29.68 -35.42 21.06
CA LYS A 674 -31.08 -35.01 20.83
C LYS A 674 -31.65 -35.60 19.53
N ASP A 675 -30.86 -35.65 18.47
CA ASP A 675 -31.25 -36.24 17.18
C ASP A 675 -31.52 -37.76 17.31
N ARG A 676 -30.70 -38.48 18.09
CA ARG A 676 -30.89 -39.92 18.37
C ARG A 676 -32.09 -40.22 19.27
N GLY A 677 -32.46 -39.29 20.15
CA GLY A 677 -33.63 -39.42 21.05
C GLY A 677 -34.97 -39.29 20.34
N THR A 678 -35.01 -38.78 19.10
CA THR A 678 -36.24 -38.48 18.36
C THR A 678 -36.61 -39.59 17.35
N THR A 679 -35.80 -40.63 17.20
CA THR A 679 -36.00 -41.76 16.25
C THR A 679 -36.48 -43.06 16.90
N ALA A 680 -37.21 -43.00 18.01
CA ALA A 680 -37.91 -44.16 18.58
C ALA A 680 -39.38 -44.20 18.10
N GLY A 681 -39.58 -44.51 16.81
CA GLY A 681 -40.87 -44.89 16.21
C GLY A 681 -40.71 -46.23 15.48
N PRO A 682 -41.72 -47.11 15.46
CA PRO A 682 -41.51 -48.55 15.32
C PRO A 682 -41.02 -48.94 13.92
N ALA A 683 -40.09 -49.91 13.93
CA ALA A 683 -39.56 -50.55 12.73
C ALA A 683 -40.68 -51.20 11.91
N GLN A 684 -40.92 -50.68 10.71
CA GLN A 684 -41.69 -51.37 9.69
C GLN A 684 -40.75 -52.31 8.91
N LYS A 685 -40.98 -53.61 9.05
CA LYS A 685 -40.41 -54.67 8.21
C LYS A 685 -41.25 -54.75 6.92
N GLU A 686 -40.63 -54.64 5.74
CA GLU A 686 -40.72 -55.67 4.68
C GLU A 686 -39.95 -55.30 3.38
N TRP A 687 -39.14 -56.29 2.99
CA TRP A 687 -38.63 -56.78 1.69
C TRP A 687 -38.85 -56.04 0.34
N GLY A 688 -37.79 -56.06 -0.48
CA GLY A 688 -37.87 -55.95 -1.95
C GLY A 688 -36.50 -55.75 -2.62
N SER A 689 -36.00 -56.79 -3.28
CA SER A 689 -34.63 -56.96 -3.80
C SER A 689 -34.40 -56.49 -5.25
N SER A 690 -33.15 -56.04 -5.50
CA SER A 690 -32.32 -56.17 -6.72
C SER A 690 -32.74 -55.50 -8.04
N GLY A 691 -31.88 -54.61 -8.54
CA GLY A 691 -31.88 -54.13 -9.93
C GLY A 691 -30.73 -53.16 -10.22
N THR A 692 -29.84 -53.58 -11.10
CA THR A 692 -28.56 -53.01 -11.56
C THR A 692 -28.71 -51.74 -12.42
N GLU A 693 -27.64 -50.92 -12.44
CA GLU A 693 -27.18 -50.02 -13.54
C GLU A 693 -28.17 -49.08 -14.26
N GLU A 694 -27.92 -47.76 -14.27
CA GLU A 694 -27.15 -47.07 -15.34
C GLU A 694 -27.36 -45.54 -15.33
N LEU A 695 -26.35 -44.88 -15.88
CA LEU A 695 -26.14 -43.45 -16.09
C LEU A 695 -27.12 -42.89 -17.15
N THR A 696 -27.69 -41.68 -17.00
CA THR A 696 -27.85 -40.67 -18.08
C THR A 696 -28.55 -39.35 -17.68
N THR A 697 -27.81 -38.25 -17.93
CA THR A 697 -28.20 -36.93 -18.51
C THR A 697 -29.50 -36.18 -18.16
N ALA A 698 -29.28 -34.99 -17.58
CA ALA A 698 -29.74 -33.65 -17.99
C ALA A 698 -31.14 -33.46 -18.65
N ILE A 699 -32.01 -32.70 -17.97
CA ILE A 699 -33.06 -31.90 -18.62
C ILE A 699 -33.15 -30.49 -17.99
N SER A 700 -33.31 -29.52 -18.90
CA SER A 700 -33.29 -28.07 -18.76
C SER A 700 -34.58 -27.46 -18.15
N LYS A 701 -34.36 -26.32 -17.48
CA LYS A 701 -35.23 -25.18 -17.13
C LYS A 701 -36.70 -25.18 -17.59
N LYS A 702 -37.60 -24.85 -16.65
CA LYS A 702 -38.76 -23.99 -16.92
C LYS A 702 -38.99 -22.99 -15.78
N LYS A 703 -39.15 -21.73 -16.18
CA LYS A 703 -39.31 -20.53 -15.36
C LYS A 703 -40.77 -20.09 -15.51
N ASN A 704 -41.55 -20.04 -14.43
CA ASN A 704 -42.86 -19.41 -14.43
C ASN A 704 -42.88 -18.28 -13.38
N LYS A 705 -43.20 -17.07 -13.85
CA LYS A 705 -43.56 -15.90 -13.05
C LYS A 705 -45.09 -15.87 -12.91
N THR A 706 -45.61 -15.74 -11.69
CA THR A 706 -46.81 -14.91 -11.43
C THR A 706 -46.93 -14.55 -9.94
N ARG A 707 -47.30 -13.29 -9.66
CA ARG A 707 -47.83 -12.67 -8.42
C ARG A 707 -48.95 -11.70 -8.92
N PRO A 708 -50.08 -11.36 -8.24
CA PRO A 708 -50.17 -10.93 -6.82
C PRO A 708 -51.45 -11.20 -5.97
N ALA A 709 -51.29 -10.93 -4.65
CA ALA A 709 -52.26 -10.59 -3.57
C ALA A 709 -53.31 -11.66 -3.19
N GLU A 710 -53.80 -11.84 -1.95
CA GLU A 710 -53.92 -11.02 -0.73
C GLU A 710 -54.18 -11.92 0.52
N ALA A 711 -54.41 -11.32 1.69
CA ALA A 711 -54.44 -11.83 3.10
C ALA A 711 -55.43 -13.00 3.40
N GLU A 712 -55.41 -13.77 4.51
CA GLU A 712 -55.30 -13.47 5.96
C GLU A 712 -54.96 -14.72 6.83
N THR A 713 -54.39 -14.45 8.02
CA THR A 713 -54.57 -15.08 9.36
C THR A 713 -54.17 -16.53 9.71
N ASN A 714 -53.21 -16.59 10.64
CA ASN A 714 -53.12 -17.39 11.88
C ASN A 714 -53.15 -18.93 11.84
N SER A 715 -52.00 -19.53 12.15
CA SER A 715 -51.88 -20.41 13.34
C SER A 715 -50.41 -20.63 13.75
N LYS A 716 -50.13 -20.41 15.03
CA LYS A 716 -48.87 -20.66 15.73
C LYS A 716 -48.38 -22.10 15.56
N GLY A 717 -47.09 -22.27 15.34
CA GLY A 717 -46.38 -23.55 15.46
C GLY A 717 -44.91 -23.28 15.80
N ASN A 718 -44.52 -23.62 17.03
CA ASN A 718 -43.19 -23.47 17.60
C ASN A 718 -42.09 -24.04 16.71
N VAL A 719 -41.05 -23.23 16.46
CA VAL A 719 -39.70 -23.70 16.13
C VAL A 719 -38.73 -22.97 17.04
N GLU A 720 -38.55 -23.52 18.23
CA GLU A 720 -37.43 -23.20 19.11
C GLU A 720 -36.25 -24.11 18.76
N GLY A 721 -35.06 -23.51 18.66
CA GLY A 721 -33.80 -24.23 18.74
C GLY A 721 -32.86 -23.96 17.57
N ILE A 722 -32.02 -22.94 17.70
CA ILE A 722 -30.55 -22.98 17.61
C ILE A 722 -30.09 -21.57 18.03
N ALA A 723 -29.67 -21.45 19.30
CA ALA A 723 -29.07 -20.24 19.84
C ALA A 723 -27.54 -20.33 19.70
N ALA A 724 -26.93 -19.19 19.40
CA ALA A 724 -25.51 -18.95 19.47
C ALA A 724 -24.93 -19.40 20.83
N LEU A 725 -23.75 -20.02 20.80
CA LEU A 725 -22.98 -20.32 22.00
C LEU A 725 -22.48 -19.01 22.59
N LYS A 726 -23.11 -18.58 23.68
CA LYS A 726 -22.72 -17.42 24.49
C LYS A 726 -21.37 -17.70 25.15
N ILE A 727 -20.50 -16.69 25.11
CA ILE A 727 -19.32 -16.60 25.96
C ILE A 727 -19.81 -16.09 27.32
N ASP A 728 -19.72 -16.92 28.36
CA ASP A 728 -19.98 -16.48 29.74
C ASP A 728 -18.85 -15.55 30.19
N THR A 729 -19.14 -14.25 30.20
CA THR A 729 -18.41 -13.27 31.01
C THR A 729 -19.10 -13.23 32.39
N PRO A 730 -18.41 -13.00 33.52
CA PRO A 730 -19.05 -13.01 34.84
C PRO A 730 -20.26 -12.08 34.87
N SER A 731 -21.38 -12.65 35.31
CA SER A 731 -22.71 -12.06 35.32
C SER A 731 -22.75 -10.64 35.90
N ASN A 732 -22.92 -9.66 35.01
CA ASN A 732 -23.61 -8.42 35.32
C ASN A 732 -24.75 -8.26 34.31
N ASN A 733 -25.98 -8.53 34.75
CA ASN A 733 -27.21 -8.41 33.96
C ASN A 733 -27.53 -6.93 33.68
N GLN A 734 -26.81 -6.31 32.76
CA GLN A 734 -27.30 -5.17 32.01
C GLN A 734 -27.48 -5.64 30.56
N SER A 735 -28.71 -5.57 30.04
CA SER A 735 -28.96 -5.84 28.62
C SER A 735 -28.10 -4.88 27.81
N LEU A 736 -27.12 -5.40 27.07
CA LEU A 736 -26.30 -4.59 26.18
C LEU A 736 -27.23 -3.76 25.27
N PRO A 737 -27.00 -2.45 25.11
CA PRO A 737 -27.84 -1.61 24.28
C PRO A 737 -27.85 -2.16 22.85
N LYS A 738 -29.05 -2.42 22.33
CA LYS A 738 -29.22 -2.88 20.95
C LYS A 738 -28.89 -1.74 19.98
N ILE A 739 -28.17 -2.08 18.92
CA ILE A 739 -27.76 -1.19 17.85
C ILE A 739 -28.73 -1.41 16.68
N GLU A 740 -29.51 -0.38 16.38
CA GLU A 740 -30.34 -0.36 15.17
C GLU A 740 -29.46 -0.19 13.95
N VAL A 741 -29.68 -1.03 12.94
CA VAL A 741 -28.87 -1.06 11.72
C VAL A 741 -29.75 -1.12 10.48
N LYS A 742 -29.34 -0.41 9.43
CA LYS A 742 -30.02 -0.48 8.13
C LYS A 742 -30.09 -1.92 7.62
N LYS A 743 -31.16 -2.23 6.88
CA LYS A 743 -31.41 -3.56 6.27
C LYS A 743 -30.21 -4.16 5.52
N ARG A 744 -29.45 -3.32 4.80
CA ARG A 744 -28.23 -3.75 4.09
C ARG A 744 -27.16 -4.23 5.07
N ALA A 745 -26.85 -3.44 6.10
CA ALA A 745 -25.89 -3.81 7.12
C ALA A 745 -26.35 -5.08 7.87
N PHE A 746 -27.64 -5.17 8.21
CA PHE A 746 -28.21 -6.36 8.84
C PHE A 746 -28.01 -7.64 8.01
N THR A 747 -28.15 -7.55 6.69
CA THR A 747 -27.95 -8.70 5.78
C THR A 747 -26.51 -9.19 5.80
N VAL A 748 -25.55 -8.27 5.77
CA VAL A 748 -24.11 -8.60 5.85
C VAL A 748 -23.79 -9.20 7.22
N LEU A 749 -24.30 -8.63 8.30
CA LEU A 749 -24.09 -9.11 9.67
C LEU A 749 -24.63 -10.53 9.88
N ASN A 750 -25.77 -10.89 9.30
CA ASN A 750 -26.29 -12.27 9.36
C ASN A 750 -25.40 -13.30 8.63
N CYS A 751 -24.70 -12.89 7.58
CA CYS A 751 -23.74 -13.77 6.88
C CYS A 751 -22.40 -13.84 7.63
N MET A 752 -22.05 -12.77 8.35
CA MET A 752 -20.86 -12.68 9.20
C MET A 752 -21.00 -13.51 10.49
N TYR A 753 -22.21 -13.58 11.05
CA TYR A 753 -22.57 -14.38 12.23
C TYR A 753 -23.71 -15.37 11.91
N PRO A 754 -23.42 -16.45 11.15
CA PRO A 754 -24.46 -17.33 10.61
C PRO A 754 -25.11 -18.23 11.68
N GLU A 755 -26.44 -18.36 11.62
CA GLU A 755 -27.22 -19.33 12.42
C GLU A 755 -27.81 -20.46 11.56
N SER A 756 -28.06 -20.18 10.27
CA SER A 756 -28.59 -21.15 9.33
C SER A 756 -27.50 -21.66 8.39
N ALA A 757 -27.66 -22.91 7.92
CA ALA A 757 -26.79 -23.47 6.88
C ALA A 757 -26.85 -22.69 5.55
N ALA A 758 -27.91 -21.89 5.33
CA ALA A 758 -28.01 -21.04 4.15
C ALA A 758 -27.12 -19.79 4.27
N ASP A 759 -26.88 -19.28 5.48
CA ASP A 759 -26.06 -18.08 5.71
C ASP A 759 -24.57 -18.40 5.69
N THR A 760 -24.17 -19.63 6.03
CA THR A 760 -22.77 -20.08 6.02
C THR A 760 -22.14 -20.19 4.62
N THR A 761 -22.93 -20.07 3.55
CA THR A 761 -22.46 -20.28 2.17
C THR A 761 -22.57 -19.05 1.27
N LYS A 762 -23.15 -17.95 1.77
CA LYS A 762 -23.40 -16.75 0.96
C LYS A 762 -22.13 -15.93 0.74
N THR A 763 -21.89 -15.57 -0.52
CA THR A 763 -20.86 -14.60 -0.89
C THR A 763 -21.43 -13.19 -0.84
N ILE A 764 -20.61 -12.21 -0.45
CA ILE A 764 -21.00 -10.80 -0.35
C ILE A 764 -20.16 -9.97 -1.32
N ASP A 765 -20.80 -9.11 -2.11
CA ASP A 765 -20.08 -8.14 -2.93
C ASP A 765 -19.32 -7.15 -2.03
N TRP A 766 -18.08 -6.85 -2.39
CA TRP A 766 -17.20 -5.98 -1.62
C TRP A 766 -17.84 -4.61 -1.29
N ASP A 767 -18.45 -3.95 -2.27
CA ASP A 767 -19.07 -2.64 -2.07
C ASP A 767 -20.24 -2.70 -1.07
N ASN A 768 -20.98 -3.81 -1.03
CA ASN A 768 -22.04 -4.02 -0.04
C ASN A 768 -21.47 -4.16 1.37
N PHE A 769 -20.31 -4.83 1.51
CA PHE A 769 -19.59 -4.91 2.77
C PHE A 769 -19.07 -3.53 3.22
N VAL A 770 -18.41 -2.77 2.33
CA VAL A 770 -17.91 -1.42 2.64
C VAL A 770 -19.05 -0.51 3.07
N HIS A 771 -20.15 -0.53 2.32
CA HIS A 771 -21.32 0.26 2.64
C HIS A 771 -21.97 -0.14 3.98
N ALA A 772 -22.01 -1.44 4.31
CA ALA A 772 -22.46 -1.90 5.61
C ALA A 772 -21.58 -1.32 6.72
N MET A 773 -20.25 -1.38 6.59
CA MET A 773 -19.32 -0.77 7.56
C MET A 773 -19.53 0.75 7.69
N VAL A 774 -19.79 1.45 6.59
CA VAL A 774 -20.10 2.90 6.61
C VAL A 774 -21.43 3.18 7.32
N ASP A 775 -22.45 2.37 7.07
CA ASP A 775 -23.73 2.46 7.78
C ASP A 775 -23.57 2.22 9.29
N MET A 776 -22.53 1.47 9.69
CA MET A 776 -22.15 1.21 11.08
C MET A 776 -21.24 2.28 11.72
N GLY A 777 -21.01 3.41 11.04
CA GLY A 777 -20.22 4.53 11.59
C GLY A 777 -18.73 4.50 11.28
N PHE A 778 -18.28 3.64 10.37
CA PHE A 778 -16.90 3.66 9.89
C PHE A 778 -16.72 4.56 8.67
N SER A 779 -15.52 5.11 8.50
CA SER A 779 -15.05 5.60 7.20
C SER A 779 -14.14 4.55 6.56
N ALA A 780 -14.29 4.29 5.27
CA ALA A 780 -13.43 3.39 4.52
C ALA A 780 -12.46 4.18 3.63
N ARG A 781 -11.17 3.85 3.70
CA ARG A 781 -10.09 4.46 2.91
C ARG A 781 -9.21 3.37 2.31
N ASN A 782 -8.87 3.48 1.03
CA ASN A 782 -7.86 2.62 0.41
C ASN A 782 -6.50 2.84 1.11
N GLY A 783 -5.93 1.77 1.65
CA GLY A 783 -4.66 1.74 2.37
C GLY A 783 -3.47 1.29 1.51
N GLY A 784 -3.62 1.29 0.19
CA GLY A 784 -2.62 0.80 -0.76
C GLY A 784 -2.73 -0.70 -1.03
N GLY A 785 -2.67 -1.08 -2.31
CA GLY A 785 -2.83 -2.47 -2.74
C GLY A 785 -4.26 -2.97 -2.51
N SER A 786 -4.40 -4.18 -1.97
CA SER A 786 -5.72 -4.73 -1.60
C SER A 786 -6.25 -4.20 -0.27
N ALA A 787 -5.45 -3.55 0.57
CA ALA A 787 -5.88 -3.18 1.91
C ALA A 787 -6.85 -2.00 1.92
N VAL A 788 -7.94 -2.11 2.67
CA VAL A 788 -8.86 -1.02 2.97
C VAL A 788 -8.95 -0.84 4.47
N VAL A 789 -8.65 0.38 4.91
CA VAL A 789 -8.68 0.80 6.32
C VAL A 789 -10.08 1.31 6.65
N PHE A 790 -10.68 0.72 7.68
CA PHE A 790 -11.92 1.18 8.29
C PHE A 790 -11.59 1.86 9.60
N GLU A 791 -12.02 3.10 9.75
CA GLU A 791 -11.77 3.94 10.92
C GLU A 791 -13.10 4.35 11.55
N ASN A 792 -13.29 4.02 12.83
CA ASN A 792 -14.53 4.30 13.54
C ASN A 792 -14.64 5.80 13.86
N GLN A 793 -15.72 6.44 13.40
CA GLN A 793 -15.94 7.88 13.56
C GLN A 793 -16.65 8.25 14.87
N ASN A 794 -17.18 7.27 15.60
CA ASN A 794 -18.02 7.46 16.79
C ASN A 794 -17.21 7.45 18.11
N GLY A 795 -15.90 7.73 18.07
CA GLY A 795 -15.03 7.71 19.25
C GLY A 795 -14.95 9.06 19.97
N ASP A 796 -15.22 9.07 21.28
CA ASP A 796 -15.25 10.27 22.14
C ASP A 796 -13.84 10.76 22.52
N GLY A 797 -12.95 11.04 21.56
CA GLY A 797 -11.70 11.82 21.74
C GLY A 797 -10.64 11.34 22.75
N LYS A 798 -10.95 10.41 23.66
CA LYS A 798 -10.10 9.81 24.70
C LYS A 798 -9.96 8.29 24.53
N SER A 799 -10.92 7.67 23.82
CA SER A 799 -10.79 6.35 23.22
C SER A 799 -10.79 6.58 21.71
N ALA A 800 -9.61 6.67 21.10
CA ALA A 800 -9.48 6.79 19.65
C ALA A 800 -10.35 5.69 19.01
N GLY A 801 -11.33 6.08 18.19
CA GLY A 801 -12.18 5.12 17.49
C GLY A 801 -11.31 4.09 16.78
N GLY A 802 -11.49 2.81 17.09
CA GLY A 802 -10.62 1.74 16.61
C GLY A 802 -10.51 1.71 15.08
N ARG A 803 -9.35 1.28 14.58
CA ARG A 803 -9.05 1.10 13.16
C ARG A 803 -8.88 -0.40 12.85
N ILE A 804 -9.34 -0.84 11.68
CA ILE A 804 -9.17 -2.22 11.21
C ILE A 804 -8.94 -2.28 9.70
N ILE A 805 -8.13 -3.24 9.25
CA ILE A 805 -7.88 -3.49 7.82
C ILE A 805 -8.56 -4.78 7.37
N PHE A 806 -9.25 -4.69 6.24
CA PHE A 806 -9.68 -5.84 5.45
C PHE A 806 -9.11 -5.73 4.04
N HIS A 807 -8.66 -6.85 3.49
CA HIS A 807 -8.18 -6.91 2.11
C HIS A 807 -9.36 -7.09 1.17
N LYS A 808 -9.50 -6.17 0.22
CA LYS A 808 -10.44 -6.25 -0.89
C LYS A 808 -10.17 -7.54 -1.67
N PRO A 809 -11.15 -8.44 -1.78
CA PRO A 809 -10.98 -9.68 -2.53
C PRO A 809 -10.60 -9.40 -3.97
N HIS A 810 -9.64 -10.19 -4.48
CA HIS A 810 -9.09 -10.02 -5.81
C HIS A 810 -8.78 -11.40 -6.43
N PRO A 811 -9.01 -11.60 -7.74
CA PRO A 811 -9.43 -10.64 -8.76
C PRO A 811 -10.93 -10.35 -8.83
N VAL A 812 -11.74 -11.15 -8.15
CA VAL A 812 -13.19 -10.95 -8.08
C VAL A 812 -13.52 -10.26 -6.75
N PRO A 813 -14.19 -9.09 -6.76
CA PRO A 813 -14.49 -8.31 -5.54
C PRO A 813 -15.68 -8.91 -4.76
N LYS A 814 -15.57 -10.19 -4.41
CA LYS A 814 -16.55 -10.94 -3.63
C LYS A 814 -15.88 -11.58 -2.43
N VAL A 815 -16.43 -11.30 -1.25
CA VAL A 815 -16.01 -11.87 0.02
C VAL A 815 -16.61 -13.27 0.11
N ASP A 816 -15.77 -14.28 0.21
CA ASP A 816 -16.23 -15.65 0.44
C ASP A 816 -16.67 -15.86 1.91
N PRO A 817 -17.50 -16.89 2.19
CA PRO A 817 -18.08 -17.07 3.51
C PRO A 817 -17.05 -17.33 4.61
N ILE A 818 -15.94 -18.02 4.30
CA ILE A 818 -14.89 -18.34 5.27
C ILE A 818 -14.19 -17.05 5.70
N MET A 819 -13.83 -16.20 4.73
CA MET A 819 -13.25 -14.89 4.99
C MET A 819 -14.22 -13.99 5.76
N LEU A 820 -15.50 -13.96 5.38
CA LEU A 820 -16.49 -13.11 6.06
C LEU A 820 -16.69 -13.52 7.52
N GLN A 821 -16.72 -14.81 7.83
CA GLN A 821 -16.80 -15.32 9.21
C GLN A 821 -15.53 -15.04 10.01
N SER A 822 -14.35 -15.18 9.39
CA SER A 822 -13.08 -14.71 9.98
C SER A 822 -13.16 -13.22 10.32
N TRP A 823 -13.67 -12.39 9.42
CA TRP A 823 -13.86 -10.96 9.69
C TRP A 823 -14.86 -10.71 10.82
N GLY A 824 -15.90 -11.54 10.96
CA GLY A 824 -16.81 -11.53 12.11
C GLY A 824 -16.10 -11.74 13.44
N ARG A 825 -15.21 -12.76 13.51
CA ARG A 825 -14.38 -13.00 14.71
C ARG A 825 -13.47 -11.82 15.01
N ARG A 826 -12.88 -11.20 13.98
CA ARG A 826 -12.04 -10.00 14.13
C ARG A 826 -12.86 -8.81 14.66
N MET A 827 -14.07 -8.59 14.14
CA MET A 827 -14.96 -7.54 14.66
C MET A 827 -15.39 -7.80 16.10
N SER A 828 -15.63 -9.06 16.48
CA SER A 828 -15.89 -9.44 17.87
C SER A 828 -14.70 -9.15 18.79
N LYS A 829 -13.49 -9.51 18.36
CA LYS A 829 -12.24 -9.28 19.12
C LYS A 829 -11.95 -7.79 19.33
N TRP A 830 -12.01 -6.99 18.27
CA TRP A 830 -11.53 -5.60 18.30
C TRP A 830 -12.60 -4.56 18.62
N PHE A 831 -13.87 -4.87 18.39
CA PHE A 831 -14.98 -3.92 18.58
C PHE A 831 -16.12 -4.48 19.44
N GLY A 832 -15.98 -5.69 19.99
CA GLY A 832 -17.00 -6.32 20.83
C GLY A 832 -18.29 -6.67 20.06
N TRP A 833 -18.25 -6.70 18.73
CA TRP A 833 -19.43 -7.00 17.93
C TRP A 833 -19.92 -8.43 18.18
N GLN A 834 -21.20 -8.57 18.49
CA GLN A 834 -21.90 -9.83 18.66
C GLN A 834 -23.24 -9.73 17.95
N LYS A 835 -23.74 -10.84 17.43
CA LYS A 835 -24.98 -10.85 16.63
C LYS A 835 -26.15 -10.24 17.39
N GLU A 836 -26.26 -10.57 18.68
CA GLU A 836 -27.35 -10.18 19.58
C GLU A 836 -27.44 -8.67 19.80
N LEU A 837 -26.36 -7.93 19.48
CA LEU A 837 -26.33 -6.48 19.54
C LEU A 837 -27.15 -5.84 18.42
N PHE A 838 -27.31 -6.49 17.27
CA PHE A 838 -27.83 -5.84 16.07
C PHE A 838 -29.31 -6.16 15.85
N VAL A 839 -30.11 -5.11 15.62
CA VAL A 839 -31.51 -5.22 15.19
C VAL A 839 -31.76 -4.38 13.94
N PRO A 840 -32.62 -4.83 13.02
CA PRO A 840 -32.95 -4.03 11.85
C PRO A 840 -33.67 -2.74 12.28
N GLU A 841 -33.30 -1.62 11.67
CA GLU A 841 -34.10 -0.39 11.70
C GLU A 841 -35.54 -0.70 11.22
N PRO A 842 -36.56 -0.07 11.83
CA PRO A 842 -37.97 -0.29 11.49
C PRO A 842 -38.35 0.02 10.04
#